data_AF-A0A8K0RFW1-F1
#
_entry.id   AF-A0A8K0RFW1-F1
#
_cell.length_a   1.000
_cell.length_b   1.000
_cell.length_c   1.000
_cell.angle_alpha   90.00
_cell.angle_beta   90.00
_cell.angle_gamma   90.00
#
_symmetry.space_group_name_H-M   'P 1'
#
loop_
_entity.id
_entity.type
_entity.pdbx_description
1 polymer ?
#
loop_
_entity_poly.entity_id
_entity_poly.type
_entity_poly.pdbx_seq_one_letter_code
_entity_poly.pdbx_strand_id
1 'polypeptide(L)'
;MPFEEQSSPSCRPHNTHPATVSVHALSCGHFTLPEYQFVHPVSRDARKSVPSLAFLIQHYNSATERITRVVFDLGLRKDIKEYAPPIQKHVETRQPMSTDPDVTKSLARGGLAPDDIDYVIYSHVHWDHIGEPRDFPNSTFIVGHGALALLNGTSSSLRGGHSFFEHNLLPEGRTIELLEPSKVPPTNTEPATPGAFQPNNPWKAKGSLPHTLDLFGDGSVLIVNAPGHLPGHINLLARTSPGHQVYMAGDACHDRRLLTGEKSIGEWNDAHGHVCCIHADRKQAEETIERIRVLEKEGVEVIFAHDVEWENDPANHERFFALGKWGSFNTNTTPHAHESSCSISQDTSHTWRHANCSIPKSASRKLGKAQALSFKLSSCQRESTHSIPSLSPAMSLTPEQRILKKRFDATLGPAAYDESWDRMLKHAPDMFASSVRLTNAPKKRGALSPKIQSLVSIAVSAASTHLYSPSIQRHTKAALAHGATKAEIVEVLSLTSTLGIHACTTGVPILFEVLEEQGKPMPKGMEGMSKEQWAIRKDFEKKRGYWNTLWEEFLRLSPEFFDAYTEFSSVPWVNEGGKGVLEPKVKELIYCAFDTAATHMYQPGLKLHMRNVLNYGGTAEEIMEVMELATLLSISTMDVGLEVLEKELAKQ
;
A
#
# COMPACT_ATOMS: atom_id res chain seq x y z
N MET A 1 -13.43 14.82 -87.77
CA MET A 1 -14.05 13.74 -86.98
C MET A 1 -13.44 12.42 -87.42
N PRO A 2 -13.10 11.50 -86.50
CA PRO A 2 -12.58 11.66 -85.14
C PRO A 2 -11.39 10.67 -84.88
N PHE A 3 -10.41 10.90 -83.99
CA PHE A 3 -10.38 10.77 -82.52
C PHE A 3 -11.00 9.46 -81.97
N GLU A 4 -10.15 8.49 -81.62
CA GLU A 4 -10.50 7.30 -80.83
C GLU A 4 -10.21 7.54 -79.34
N GLU A 5 -11.27 7.46 -78.53
CA GLU A 5 -11.26 7.44 -77.07
C GLU A 5 -10.73 6.10 -76.54
N GLN A 6 -9.71 6.16 -75.69
CA GLN A 6 -9.37 5.05 -74.79
C GLN A 6 -10.34 5.03 -73.62
N SER A 7 -11.03 3.91 -73.47
CA SER A 7 -11.89 3.58 -72.34
C SER A 7 -11.11 3.60 -71.02
N SER A 8 -11.51 4.48 -70.11
CA SER A 8 -11.09 4.51 -68.72
C SER A 8 -11.70 3.34 -67.92
N PRO A 9 -10.94 2.69 -67.01
CA PRO A 9 -11.53 1.75 -66.06
C PRO A 9 -12.36 2.51 -65.04
N SER A 10 -13.56 2.01 -64.74
CA SER A 10 -14.49 2.59 -63.78
C SER A 10 -13.84 2.75 -62.39
N CYS A 11 -13.61 4.00 -61.97
CA CYS A 11 -13.39 4.32 -60.56
C CYS A 11 -14.67 3.96 -59.80
N ARG A 12 -14.59 2.95 -58.92
CA ARG A 12 -15.57 2.80 -57.84
C ARG A 12 -15.54 4.09 -57.02
N PRO A 13 -16.69 4.63 -56.58
CA PRO A 13 -16.70 5.85 -55.78
C PRO A 13 -15.90 5.60 -54.50
N HIS A 14 -14.80 6.32 -54.33
CA HIS A 14 -14.10 6.40 -53.05
C HIS A 14 -15.12 6.89 -52.03
N ASN A 15 -15.38 6.08 -51.01
CA ASN A 15 -16.25 6.44 -49.90
C ASN A 15 -15.64 7.69 -49.24
N THR A 16 -16.29 8.85 -49.41
CA THR A 16 -15.78 10.16 -48.99
C THR A 16 -15.98 10.44 -47.51
N HIS A 17 -16.47 9.46 -46.75
CA HIS A 17 -16.69 9.56 -45.31
C HIS A 17 -15.47 9.03 -44.54
N PRO A 18 -14.99 9.75 -43.51
CA PRO A 18 -13.91 9.28 -42.63
C PRO A 18 -14.27 7.93 -42.01
N ALA A 19 -13.30 7.02 -41.87
CA ALA A 19 -13.50 5.72 -41.25
C ALA A 19 -13.93 5.86 -39.77
N THR A 20 -14.82 4.97 -39.33
CA THR A 20 -15.42 4.97 -37.98
C THR A 20 -15.35 3.59 -37.34
N VAL A 21 -15.36 3.54 -36.01
CA VAL A 21 -15.42 2.31 -35.20
C VAL A 21 -16.60 2.32 -34.25
N SER A 22 -17.05 1.15 -33.80
CA SER A 22 -17.94 1.08 -32.63
C SER A 22 -17.11 0.95 -31.35
N VAL A 23 -17.53 1.65 -30.29
CA VAL A 23 -16.91 1.60 -28.96
C VAL A 23 -17.99 1.27 -27.94
N HIS A 24 -17.75 0.24 -27.13
CA HIS A 24 -18.61 -0.15 -26.02
C HIS A 24 -17.80 -0.25 -24.73
N ALA A 25 -18.37 0.24 -23.62
CA ALA A 25 -17.78 0.02 -22.31
C ALA A 25 -17.99 -1.42 -21.84
N LEU A 26 -17.03 -1.93 -21.07
CA LEU A 26 -17.07 -3.22 -20.39
C LEU A 26 -16.94 -2.95 -18.89
N SER A 27 -17.88 -3.47 -18.12
CA SER A 27 -17.77 -3.43 -16.65
C SER A 27 -16.77 -4.51 -16.22
N CYS A 28 -15.69 -4.10 -15.56
CA CYS A 28 -14.61 -5.00 -15.17
C CYS A 28 -14.26 -4.84 -13.68
N GLY A 29 -15.31 -4.71 -12.87
CA GLY A 29 -15.23 -4.60 -11.42
C GLY A 29 -15.24 -3.16 -10.89
N HIS A 30 -15.31 -3.07 -9.56
CA HIS A 30 -15.34 -1.83 -8.77
C HIS A 30 -14.45 -1.97 -7.55
N PHE A 31 -13.91 -0.87 -7.08
CA PHE A 31 -13.11 -0.83 -5.87
C PHE A 31 -13.15 0.55 -5.23
N THR A 32 -12.74 0.66 -3.97
CA THR A 32 -12.84 1.91 -3.21
C THR A 32 -11.50 2.59 -3.06
N LEU A 33 -11.44 3.84 -3.53
CA LEU A 33 -10.29 4.71 -3.43
C LEU A 33 -10.31 5.56 -2.16
N PRO A 34 -9.20 5.70 -1.42
CA PRO A 34 -9.01 6.78 -0.47
C PRO A 34 -8.84 8.11 -1.21
N GLU A 35 -9.90 8.93 -1.24
CA GLU A 35 -9.94 10.14 -2.06
C GLU A 35 -8.75 11.08 -1.83
N TYR A 36 -8.23 11.15 -0.59
CA TYR A 36 -7.08 12.01 -0.27
C TYR A 36 -5.80 11.69 -1.05
N GLN A 37 -5.68 10.48 -1.62
CA GLN A 37 -4.55 10.09 -2.47
C GLN A 37 -4.74 10.52 -3.93
N PHE A 38 -5.94 10.94 -4.33
CA PHE A 38 -6.29 11.24 -5.73
C PHE A 38 -6.71 12.70 -5.92
N VAL A 39 -7.42 13.29 -4.96
CA VAL A 39 -7.92 14.67 -5.02
C VAL A 39 -7.66 15.45 -3.74
N HIS A 40 -7.53 16.77 -3.87
CA HIS A 40 -7.37 17.72 -2.78
C HIS A 40 -8.11 19.04 -3.09
N PRO A 41 -8.71 19.74 -2.10
CA PRO A 41 -8.85 19.33 -0.70
C PRO A 41 -9.98 18.32 -0.50
N VAL A 42 -9.77 17.36 0.40
CA VAL A 42 -10.76 16.36 0.82
C VAL A 42 -10.39 15.84 2.22
N SER A 43 -11.35 15.27 2.95
CA SER A 43 -11.08 14.66 4.26
C SER A 43 -10.23 13.39 4.14
N ARG A 44 -9.39 13.09 5.15
CA ARG A 44 -8.51 11.90 5.17
C ARG A 44 -9.26 10.57 5.18
N ASP A 45 -10.47 10.57 5.75
CA ASP A 45 -11.37 9.42 5.80
C ASP A 45 -12.29 9.31 4.58
N ALA A 46 -12.25 10.28 3.65
CA ALA A 46 -13.06 10.24 2.44
C ALA A 46 -12.69 9.04 1.56
N ARG A 47 -13.73 8.37 1.06
CA ARG A 47 -13.64 7.14 0.27
C ARG A 47 -14.66 7.22 -0.86
N LYS A 48 -14.25 6.87 -2.08
CA LYS A 48 -15.13 6.82 -3.26
C LYS A 48 -14.98 5.47 -3.94
N SER A 49 -16.09 4.75 -4.13
CA SER A 49 -16.11 3.55 -4.96
C SER A 49 -16.14 3.95 -6.43
N VAL A 50 -15.24 3.37 -7.22
CA VAL A 50 -15.05 3.67 -8.64
C VAL A 50 -15.08 2.39 -9.47
N PRO A 51 -15.52 2.45 -10.74
CA PRO A 51 -15.37 1.33 -11.66
C PRO A 51 -13.92 1.14 -12.07
N SER A 52 -13.59 -0.04 -12.60
CA SER A 52 -12.49 -0.20 -13.54
C SER A 52 -13.09 -0.53 -14.91
N LEU A 53 -13.26 0.50 -15.75
CA LEU A 53 -13.83 0.36 -17.09
C LEU A 53 -12.78 -0.12 -18.08
N ALA A 54 -13.16 -1.09 -18.91
CA ALA A 54 -12.47 -1.43 -20.15
C ALA A 54 -13.35 -1.09 -21.35
N PHE A 55 -12.80 -1.16 -22.57
CA PHE A 55 -13.55 -0.83 -23.78
C PHE A 55 -13.35 -1.87 -24.88
N LEU A 56 -14.44 -2.27 -25.54
CA LEU A 56 -14.42 -3.04 -26.78
C LEU A 56 -14.52 -2.07 -27.96
N ILE A 57 -13.50 -2.09 -28.82
CA ILE A 57 -13.45 -1.35 -30.09
C ILE A 57 -13.55 -2.34 -31.23
N GLN A 58 -14.47 -2.11 -32.16
CA GLN A 58 -14.60 -2.92 -33.37
C GLN A 58 -14.40 -2.06 -34.61
N HIS A 59 -13.40 -2.43 -35.40
CA HIS A 59 -13.04 -1.78 -36.65
C HIS A 59 -13.42 -2.68 -37.82
N TYR A 60 -14.24 -2.16 -38.74
CA TYR A 60 -14.61 -2.86 -39.96
C TYR A 60 -13.74 -2.39 -41.12
N ASN A 61 -12.95 -3.30 -41.68
CA ASN A 61 -12.17 -3.02 -42.87
C ASN A 61 -12.99 -3.34 -44.12
N SER A 62 -13.44 -2.30 -44.81
CA SER A 62 -14.25 -2.44 -46.04
C SER A 62 -13.52 -3.14 -47.21
N ALA A 63 -12.19 -3.16 -47.22
CA ALA A 63 -11.41 -3.81 -48.27
C ALA A 63 -11.27 -5.32 -48.06
N THR A 64 -11.29 -5.80 -46.81
CA THR A 64 -11.14 -7.22 -46.45
C THR A 64 -12.42 -7.86 -45.91
N GLU A 65 -13.46 -7.05 -45.67
CA GLU A 65 -14.72 -7.42 -45.02
C GLU A 65 -14.53 -8.05 -43.62
N ARG A 66 -13.37 -7.83 -43.00
CA ARG A 66 -13.04 -8.34 -41.67
C ARG A 66 -13.31 -7.29 -40.60
N ILE A 67 -13.82 -7.77 -39.46
CA ILE A 67 -13.88 -7.00 -38.23
C ILE A 67 -12.63 -7.31 -37.41
N THR A 68 -11.87 -6.28 -37.04
CA THR A 68 -10.80 -6.36 -36.04
C THR A 68 -11.36 -5.93 -34.70
N ARG A 69 -11.21 -6.77 -33.68
CA ARG A 69 -11.68 -6.50 -32.31
C ARG A 69 -10.51 -6.21 -31.39
N VAL A 70 -10.59 -5.05 -30.74
CA VAL A 70 -9.58 -4.58 -29.80
C VAL A 70 -10.25 -4.39 -28.45
N VAL A 71 -9.67 -4.95 -27.40
CA VAL A 71 -10.04 -4.63 -26.02
C VAL A 71 -9.01 -3.67 -25.45
N PHE A 72 -9.45 -2.52 -24.94
CA PHE A 72 -8.61 -1.53 -24.27
C PHE A 72 -8.80 -1.65 -22.75
N ASP A 73 -7.73 -2.07 -22.08
CA ASP A 73 -7.68 -2.57 -20.70
C ASP A 73 -8.54 -3.81 -20.41
N LEU A 74 -8.23 -4.53 -19.33
CA LEU A 74 -8.98 -5.70 -18.86
C LEU A 74 -9.62 -5.51 -17.48
N GLY A 75 -9.38 -4.37 -16.83
CA GLY A 75 -9.88 -4.03 -15.50
C GLY A 75 -9.32 -4.89 -14.37
N LEU A 76 -10.15 -5.20 -13.37
CA LEU A 76 -9.73 -6.03 -12.22
C LEU A 76 -9.62 -7.51 -12.60
N ARG A 77 -8.66 -8.22 -12.00
CA ARG A 77 -8.54 -9.68 -12.14
C ARG A 77 -9.71 -10.35 -11.40
N LYS A 78 -10.35 -11.32 -12.06
CA LYS A 78 -11.51 -12.06 -11.52
C LYS A 78 -11.24 -12.71 -10.15
N ASP A 79 -10.05 -13.30 -9.97
CA ASP A 79 -9.59 -13.87 -8.71
C ASP A 79 -8.43 -13.05 -8.15
N ILE A 80 -8.70 -12.39 -7.02
CA ILE A 80 -7.71 -11.57 -6.31
C ILE A 80 -6.51 -12.41 -5.85
N LYS A 81 -6.70 -13.70 -5.57
CA LYS A 81 -5.62 -14.60 -5.09
C LYS A 81 -4.57 -14.87 -6.16
N GLU A 82 -4.91 -14.66 -7.42
CA GLU A 82 -3.98 -14.83 -8.53
C GLU A 82 -3.05 -13.62 -8.70
N TYR A 83 -3.34 -12.47 -8.09
CA TYR A 83 -2.38 -11.38 -8.02
C TYR A 83 -1.15 -11.76 -7.19
N ALA A 84 0.00 -11.17 -7.47
CA ALA A 84 1.17 -11.30 -6.61
C ALA A 84 0.89 -10.82 -5.16
N PRO A 85 1.51 -11.42 -4.13
CA PRO A 85 1.24 -11.09 -2.73
C PRO A 85 1.29 -9.60 -2.34
N PRO A 86 2.19 -8.76 -2.90
CA PRO A 86 2.18 -7.32 -2.64
C PRO A 86 0.90 -6.63 -3.11
N ILE A 87 0.35 -7.04 -4.26
CA ILE A 87 -0.91 -6.51 -4.79
C ILE A 87 -2.09 -7.04 -3.94
N GLN A 88 -2.08 -8.31 -3.53
CA GLN A 88 -3.10 -8.86 -2.62
C GLN A 88 -3.22 -8.03 -1.34
N LYS A 89 -2.08 -7.71 -0.71
CA LYS A 89 -2.04 -6.83 0.46
C LYS A 89 -2.49 -5.41 0.13
N HIS A 90 -2.16 -4.92 -1.05
CA HIS A 90 -2.56 -3.60 -1.50
C HIS A 90 -4.11 -3.47 -1.58
N VAL A 91 -4.77 -4.45 -2.19
CA VAL A 91 -6.23 -4.42 -2.39
C VAL A 91 -7.06 -4.57 -1.11
N GLU A 92 -6.46 -5.03 0.00
CA GLU A 92 -7.08 -4.98 1.33
C GLU A 92 -7.43 -3.54 1.75
N THR A 93 -6.65 -2.56 1.25
CA THR A 93 -6.88 -1.13 1.49
C THR A 93 -7.86 -0.48 0.50
N ARG A 94 -8.45 -1.28 -0.40
CA ARG A 94 -9.30 -0.84 -1.52
C ARG A 94 -10.73 -1.37 -1.43
N GLN A 95 -11.16 -1.74 -0.22
CA GLN A 95 -12.48 -2.30 0.05
C GLN A 95 -13.54 -1.22 0.30
N PRO A 96 -14.82 -1.48 -0.03
CA PRO A 96 -15.33 -2.68 -0.72
C PRO A 96 -14.85 -2.80 -2.19
N MET A 97 -14.62 -4.04 -2.62
CA MET A 97 -14.22 -4.38 -3.98
C MET A 97 -15.13 -5.46 -4.57
N SER A 98 -15.46 -5.34 -5.84
CA SER A 98 -16.14 -6.35 -6.66
C SER A 98 -15.31 -6.63 -7.90
N THR A 99 -15.03 -7.89 -8.19
CA THR A 99 -14.39 -8.32 -9.45
C THR A 99 -15.41 -8.90 -10.45
N ASP A 100 -16.70 -8.84 -10.11
CA ASP A 100 -17.81 -9.31 -10.94
C ASP A 100 -18.69 -8.14 -11.41
N PRO A 101 -19.04 -8.06 -12.71
CA PRO A 101 -18.48 -8.87 -13.80
C PRO A 101 -17.00 -8.55 -14.06
N ASP A 102 -16.24 -9.54 -14.50
CA ASP A 102 -14.93 -9.35 -15.11
C ASP A 102 -15.06 -9.11 -16.62
N VAL A 103 -13.96 -8.77 -17.29
CA VAL A 103 -13.95 -8.50 -18.74
C VAL A 103 -14.50 -9.65 -19.57
N THR A 104 -14.23 -10.90 -19.18
CA THR A 104 -14.69 -12.08 -19.93
C THR A 104 -16.21 -12.24 -19.85
N LYS A 105 -16.81 -12.01 -18.68
CA LYS A 105 -18.26 -11.98 -18.52
C LYS A 105 -18.89 -10.80 -19.24
N SER A 106 -18.25 -9.64 -19.23
CA SER A 106 -18.74 -8.46 -19.96
C SER A 106 -18.75 -8.69 -21.48
N LEU A 107 -17.72 -9.34 -22.04
CA LEU A 107 -17.72 -9.77 -23.44
C LEU A 107 -18.79 -10.83 -23.72
N ALA A 108 -18.93 -11.82 -22.84
CA ALA A 108 -19.90 -12.91 -23.00
C ALA A 108 -21.35 -12.41 -23.03
N ARG A 109 -21.67 -11.31 -22.33
CA ARG A 109 -23.02 -10.68 -22.38
C ARG A 109 -23.41 -10.31 -23.80
N GLY A 110 -22.46 -9.88 -24.63
CA GLY A 110 -22.69 -9.56 -26.05
C GLY A 110 -22.34 -10.67 -27.02
N GLY A 111 -22.16 -11.89 -26.51
CA GLY A 111 -21.95 -13.09 -27.32
C GLY A 111 -20.52 -13.22 -27.88
N LEU A 112 -19.53 -12.55 -27.28
CA LEU A 112 -18.13 -12.70 -27.64
C LEU A 112 -17.38 -13.54 -26.59
N ALA A 113 -16.52 -14.42 -27.06
CA ALA A 113 -15.52 -15.10 -26.25
C ALA A 113 -14.17 -14.35 -26.30
N PRO A 114 -13.28 -14.56 -25.32
CA PRO A 114 -11.92 -14.02 -25.37
C PRO A 114 -11.15 -14.39 -26.67
N ASP A 115 -11.43 -15.56 -27.25
CA ASP A 115 -10.85 -16.01 -28.52
C ASP A 115 -11.27 -15.16 -29.74
N ASP A 116 -12.37 -14.40 -29.64
CA ASP A 116 -12.82 -13.50 -30.71
C ASP A 116 -12.05 -12.17 -30.74
N ILE A 117 -11.19 -11.92 -29.75
CA ILE A 117 -10.44 -10.68 -29.58
C ILE A 117 -9.08 -10.80 -30.25
N ASP A 118 -8.85 -9.96 -31.27
CA ASP A 118 -7.58 -9.95 -32.00
C ASP A 118 -6.46 -9.28 -31.19
N TYR A 119 -6.77 -8.20 -30.49
CA TYR A 119 -5.79 -7.37 -29.79
C TYR A 119 -6.26 -6.94 -28.39
N VAL A 120 -5.34 -6.94 -27.44
CA VAL A 120 -5.53 -6.32 -26.12
C VAL A 120 -4.52 -5.19 -25.99
N ILE A 121 -4.99 -3.97 -25.82
CA ILE A 121 -4.16 -2.79 -25.61
C ILE A 121 -4.27 -2.40 -24.14
N TYR A 122 -3.16 -2.33 -23.42
CA TYR A 122 -3.17 -1.73 -22.08
C TYR A 122 -2.92 -0.24 -22.16
N SER A 123 -3.75 0.54 -21.49
CA SER A 123 -3.47 1.94 -21.19
C SER A 123 -2.16 2.03 -20.42
N HIS A 124 -1.97 1.13 -19.45
CA HIS A 124 -0.74 0.93 -18.69
C HIS A 124 -0.80 -0.36 -17.87
N VAL A 125 0.33 -0.79 -17.30
CA VAL A 125 0.47 -2.09 -16.63
C VAL A 125 0.24 -2.03 -15.10
N HIS A 126 -0.85 -1.43 -14.64
CA HIS A 126 -1.18 -1.36 -13.20
C HIS A 126 -2.28 -2.37 -12.82
N TRP A 127 -2.30 -2.79 -11.55
CA TRP A 127 -3.03 -3.99 -11.10
C TRP A 127 -4.54 -3.96 -11.38
N ASP A 128 -5.15 -2.78 -11.39
CA ASP A 128 -6.56 -2.53 -11.62
C ASP A 128 -6.94 -2.38 -13.10
N HIS A 129 -5.98 -2.48 -14.03
CA HIS A 129 -6.23 -2.46 -15.48
C HIS A 129 -5.88 -3.76 -16.19
N ILE A 130 -5.08 -4.62 -15.55
CA ILE A 130 -4.44 -5.76 -16.22
C ILE A 130 -5.31 -7.01 -16.33
N GLY A 131 -6.37 -7.15 -15.54
CA GLY A 131 -7.24 -8.31 -15.53
C GLY A 131 -6.49 -9.66 -15.48
N GLU A 132 -6.94 -10.60 -16.30
CA GLU A 132 -6.33 -11.93 -16.47
C GLU A 132 -5.88 -12.15 -17.93
N PRO A 133 -4.61 -11.82 -18.29
CA PRO A 133 -4.12 -12.00 -19.66
C PRO A 133 -4.20 -13.45 -20.17
N ARG A 134 -4.16 -14.45 -19.26
CA ARG A 134 -4.22 -15.88 -19.61
C ARG A 134 -5.57 -16.28 -20.23
N ASP A 135 -6.62 -15.49 -20.00
CA ASP A 135 -7.93 -15.72 -20.60
C ASP A 135 -7.95 -15.39 -22.11
N PHE A 136 -6.94 -14.69 -22.64
CA PHE A 136 -6.83 -14.25 -24.04
C PHE A 136 -5.67 -14.96 -24.77
N PRO A 137 -5.79 -16.27 -25.07
CA PRO A 137 -4.68 -17.07 -25.58
C PRO A 137 -4.28 -16.69 -27.02
N ASN A 138 -5.19 -16.13 -27.81
CA ASN A 138 -4.99 -15.81 -29.22
C ASN A 138 -4.68 -14.34 -29.51
N SER A 139 -4.96 -13.44 -28.57
CA SER A 139 -4.80 -12.00 -28.78
C SER A 139 -3.33 -11.57 -28.80
N THR A 140 -3.00 -10.54 -29.55
CA THR A 140 -1.71 -9.85 -29.42
C THR A 140 -1.83 -8.70 -28.44
N PHE A 141 -0.90 -8.60 -27.49
CA PHE A 141 -0.88 -7.55 -26.48
C PHE A 141 -0.07 -6.35 -26.95
N ILE A 142 -0.57 -5.14 -26.72
CA ILE A 142 0.11 -3.89 -27.04
C ILE A 142 0.24 -3.05 -25.78
N VAL A 143 1.45 -2.54 -25.56
CA VAL A 143 1.77 -1.66 -24.43
C VAL A 143 2.57 -0.45 -24.90
N GLY A 144 2.44 0.67 -24.21
CA GLY A 144 3.24 1.85 -24.51
C GLY A 144 4.72 1.68 -24.14
N HIS A 145 5.56 2.53 -24.73
CA HIS A 145 7.00 2.52 -24.51
C HIS A 145 7.37 2.72 -23.03
N GLY A 146 8.10 1.77 -22.45
CA GLY A 146 8.54 1.78 -21.05
C GLY A 146 7.74 0.84 -20.14
N ALA A 147 6.63 0.27 -20.63
CA ALA A 147 5.83 -0.68 -19.86
C ALA A 147 6.60 -1.99 -19.58
N LEU A 148 7.38 -2.50 -20.55
CA LEU A 148 8.16 -3.71 -20.32
C LEU A 148 9.30 -3.47 -19.32
N ALA A 149 9.87 -2.27 -19.31
CA ALA A 149 10.88 -1.87 -18.32
C ALA A 149 10.31 -1.85 -16.88
N LEU A 150 9.03 -1.49 -16.73
CA LEU A 150 8.31 -1.58 -15.44
C LEU A 150 8.15 -3.03 -14.99
N LEU A 151 7.63 -3.90 -15.87
CA LEU A 151 7.43 -5.32 -15.56
C LEU A 151 8.76 -6.00 -15.17
N ASN A 152 9.86 -5.63 -15.82
CA ASN A 152 11.20 -6.17 -15.53
C ASN A 152 11.87 -5.55 -14.29
N GLY A 153 11.23 -4.61 -13.59
CA GLY A 153 11.77 -3.96 -12.39
C GLY A 153 13.01 -3.08 -12.64
N THR A 154 13.24 -2.68 -13.90
CA THR A 154 14.40 -1.86 -14.32
C THR A 154 14.14 -0.36 -14.22
N SER A 155 12.90 0.05 -13.92
CA SER A 155 12.54 1.44 -13.67
C SER A 155 12.91 1.87 -12.25
N SER A 156 13.81 2.83 -12.12
CA SER A 156 14.43 3.20 -10.85
C SER A 156 13.71 4.32 -10.06
N SER A 157 12.55 4.79 -10.51
CA SER A 157 11.98 6.07 -10.03
C SER A 157 10.59 6.01 -9.40
N LEU A 158 9.94 4.84 -9.34
CA LEU A 158 8.57 4.75 -8.80
C LEU A 158 8.59 4.60 -7.27
N ARG A 159 7.85 5.48 -6.58
CA ARG A 159 7.65 5.48 -5.12
C ARG A 159 6.16 5.28 -4.82
N GLY A 160 5.86 4.48 -3.80
CA GLY A 160 4.48 4.21 -3.35
C GLY A 160 4.12 2.72 -3.37
N GLY A 161 3.19 2.32 -2.50
CA GLY A 161 2.75 0.92 -2.27
C GLY A 161 1.95 0.27 -3.40
N HIS A 162 1.82 0.96 -4.53
CA HIS A 162 1.11 0.56 -5.75
C HIS A 162 2.04 0.13 -6.89
N SER A 163 3.36 0.29 -6.70
CA SER A 163 4.36 0.13 -7.77
C SER A 163 4.82 -1.32 -7.96
N PHE A 164 4.01 -2.30 -7.57
CA PHE A 164 4.37 -3.70 -7.81
C PHE A 164 3.87 -4.13 -9.18
N PHE A 165 4.81 -4.56 -10.03
CA PHE A 165 4.55 -4.98 -11.40
C PHE A 165 4.92 -6.46 -11.54
N GLU A 166 4.00 -7.26 -12.07
CA GLU A 166 4.20 -8.70 -12.23
C GLU A 166 5.09 -8.98 -13.45
N HIS A 167 6.34 -9.40 -13.24
CA HIS A 167 7.31 -9.66 -14.31
C HIS A 167 6.81 -10.59 -15.43
N ASN A 168 6.02 -11.61 -15.09
CA ASN A 168 5.47 -12.58 -16.05
C ASN A 168 4.01 -12.29 -16.45
N LEU A 169 3.56 -11.03 -16.34
CA LEU A 169 2.18 -10.67 -16.66
C LEU A 169 1.84 -10.94 -18.13
N LEU A 170 2.74 -10.56 -19.03
CA LEU A 170 2.50 -10.55 -20.47
C LEU A 170 3.16 -11.76 -21.16
N PRO A 171 2.50 -12.38 -22.15
CA PRO A 171 3.04 -13.54 -22.84
C PRO A 171 4.19 -13.17 -23.79
N GLU A 172 5.37 -13.73 -23.54
CA GLU A 172 6.53 -13.58 -24.42
C GLU A 172 6.21 -14.08 -25.84
N GLY A 173 6.57 -13.30 -26.85
CA GLY A 173 6.31 -13.61 -28.26
C GLY A 173 4.95 -13.15 -28.82
N ARG A 174 4.01 -12.68 -27.98
CA ARG A 174 2.74 -12.06 -28.41
C ARG A 174 2.52 -10.68 -27.80
N THR A 175 3.59 -10.00 -27.41
CA THR A 175 3.55 -8.65 -26.87
C THR A 175 4.36 -7.71 -27.75
N ILE A 176 3.74 -6.58 -28.11
CA ILE A 176 4.35 -5.49 -28.88
C ILE A 176 4.44 -4.27 -27.95
N GLU A 177 5.66 -3.82 -27.67
CA GLU A 177 5.89 -2.52 -27.06
C GLU A 177 6.02 -1.45 -28.15
N LEU A 178 5.20 -0.40 -28.08
CA LEU A 178 5.22 0.69 -29.05
C LEU A 178 6.57 1.42 -29.03
N LEU A 179 6.94 1.98 -30.19
CA LEU A 179 8.13 2.81 -30.30
C LEU A 179 8.01 4.06 -29.42
N GLU A 180 9.16 4.54 -28.95
CA GLU A 180 9.24 5.79 -28.23
C GLU A 180 8.72 6.97 -29.08
N PRO A 181 7.84 7.84 -28.54
CA PRO A 181 7.23 8.95 -29.29
C PRO A 181 8.20 9.92 -29.96
N SER A 182 9.42 10.03 -29.44
CA SER A 182 10.49 10.90 -29.93
C SER A 182 11.31 10.29 -31.08
N LYS A 183 11.19 8.98 -31.33
CA LYS A 183 12.00 8.28 -32.35
C LYS A 183 11.27 8.21 -33.69
N VAL A 184 12.03 8.48 -34.76
CA VAL A 184 11.58 8.27 -36.15
C VAL A 184 11.66 6.77 -36.46
N PRO A 185 10.62 6.14 -37.04
CA PRO A 185 10.69 4.74 -37.45
C PRO A 185 11.82 4.52 -38.47
N PRO A 186 12.46 3.34 -38.49
CA PRO A 186 13.40 2.99 -39.54
C PRO A 186 12.72 3.06 -40.92
N THR A 187 13.38 3.71 -41.89
CA THR A 187 12.85 4.18 -43.18
C THR A 187 12.44 3.11 -44.21
N ASN A 188 12.13 1.88 -43.80
CA ASN A 188 11.82 0.76 -44.71
C ASN A 188 10.46 0.10 -44.40
N THR A 189 9.38 0.86 -44.27
CA THR A 189 8.03 0.31 -44.27
C THR A 189 7.35 0.61 -45.60
N GLU A 190 7.01 -0.44 -46.36
CA GLU A 190 6.14 -0.30 -47.52
C GLU A 190 4.83 0.42 -47.13
N PRO A 191 4.23 1.21 -48.04
CA PRO A 191 2.97 1.90 -47.76
C PRO A 191 1.91 0.87 -47.35
N ALA A 192 1.58 0.85 -46.07
CA ALA A 192 0.65 -0.09 -45.49
C ALA A 192 -0.79 0.20 -45.99
N THR A 193 -1.55 -0.85 -46.24
CA THR A 193 -2.94 -0.75 -46.71
C THR A 193 -3.82 -0.09 -45.63
N PRO A 194 -4.51 1.02 -45.92
CA PRO A 194 -5.44 1.63 -44.97
C PRO A 194 -6.49 0.63 -44.47
N GLY A 195 -6.79 0.67 -43.17
CA GLY A 195 -7.70 -0.24 -42.49
C GLY A 195 -7.04 -1.53 -41.95
N ALA A 196 -5.77 -1.79 -42.25
CA ALA A 196 -5.03 -2.89 -41.62
C ALA A 196 -4.39 -2.44 -40.30
N PHE A 197 -4.26 -3.33 -39.32
CA PHE A 197 -3.64 -3.04 -38.02
C PHE A 197 -2.14 -2.71 -38.18
N GLN A 198 -1.72 -1.55 -37.67
CA GLN A 198 -0.40 -0.94 -37.90
C GLN A 198 0.20 -0.37 -36.59
N PRO A 199 0.78 -1.21 -35.71
CA PRO A 199 1.32 -0.76 -34.42
C PRO A 199 2.65 -0.01 -34.56
N ASN A 200 3.28 -0.05 -35.74
CA ASN A 200 4.59 0.57 -36.02
C ASN A 200 4.46 1.91 -36.76
N ASN A 201 3.25 2.45 -36.88
CA ASN A 201 3.05 3.74 -37.54
C ASN A 201 3.81 4.86 -36.81
N PRO A 202 4.33 5.86 -37.56
CA PRO A 202 5.03 6.99 -36.94
C PRO A 202 4.07 7.80 -36.05
N TRP A 203 4.59 8.24 -34.91
CA TRP A 203 3.93 9.22 -34.07
C TRP A 203 3.82 10.58 -34.79
N LYS A 204 2.64 11.18 -34.77
CA LYS A 204 2.32 12.48 -35.38
C LYS A 204 1.50 13.34 -34.43
N ALA A 205 1.65 14.64 -34.52
CA ALA A 205 0.79 15.57 -33.78
C ALA A 205 -0.62 15.62 -34.39
N LYS A 206 -1.64 15.77 -33.54
CA LYS A 206 -3.03 16.01 -33.92
C LYS A 206 -3.68 16.99 -32.95
N GLY A 207 -3.96 18.21 -33.42
CA GLY A 207 -4.54 19.26 -32.57
C GLY A 207 -3.65 19.55 -31.35
N SER A 208 -4.23 19.49 -30.15
CA SER A 208 -3.53 19.65 -28.86
C SER A 208 -2.69 18.43 -28.44
N LEU A 209 -2.79 17.31 -29.16
CA LEU A 209 -2.06 16.08 -28.85
C LEU A 209 -0.73 16.03 -29.61
N PRO A 210 0.42 16.07 -28.92
CA PRO A 210 1.73 16.16 -29.58
C PRO A 210 2.16 14.85 -30.25
N HIS A 211 1.74 13.70 -29.72
CA HIS A 211 2.14 12.39 -30.21
C HIS A 211 0.93 11.45 -30.27
N THR A 212 0.47 11.17 -31.48
CA THR A 212 -0.59 10.21 -31.81
C THR A 212 -0.11 9.21 -32.86
N LEU A 213 -0.50 7.95 -32.73
CA LEU A 213 -0.20 6.88 -33.66
C LEU A 213 -1.51 6.34 -34.22
N ASP A 214 -1.66 6.36 -35.54
CA ASP A 214 -2.87 5.86 -36.21
C ASP A 214 -2.82 4.35 -36.33
N LEU A 215 -3.71 3.66 -35.60
CA LEU A 215 -3.67 2.20 -35.46
C LEU A 215 -4.07 1.47 -36.74
N PHE A 216 -4.88 2.10 -37.60
CA PHE A 216 -5.38 1.49 -38.83
C PHE A 216 -4.96 2.26 -40.09
N GLY A 217 -4.32 3.42 -39.95
CA GLY A 217 -3.90 4.27 -41.06
C GLY A 217 -5.07 4.98 -41.77
N ASP A 218 -6.27 4.95 -41.18
CA ASP A 218 -7.49 5.56 -41.71
C ASP A 218 -8.08 6.65 -40.78
N GLY A 219 -7.38 6.95 -39.68
CA GLY A 219 -7.74 7.98 -38.71
C GLY A 219 -8.93 7.64 -37.80
N SER A 220 -9.39 6.38 -37.81
CA SER A 220 -10.52 5.92 -37.01
C SER A 220 -10.16 5.66 -35.54
N VAL A 221 -8.96 5.16 -35.25
CA VAL A 221 -8.45 4.92 -33.89
C VAL A 221 -7.02 5.40 -33.79
N LEU A 222 -6.78 6.34 -32.88
CA LEU A 222 -5.45 6.85 -32.58
C LEU A 222 -5.03 6.44 -31.18
N ILE A 223 -3.85 5.84 -31.07
CA ILE A 223 -3.14 5.72 -29.80
C ILE A 223 -2.55 7.09 -29.46
N VAL A 224 -2.70 7.53 -28.23
CA VAL A 224 -2.27 8.85 -27.76
C VAL A 224 -1.28 8.64 -26.62
N ASN A 225 -0.07 9.19 -26.76
CA ASN A 225 0.90 9.18 -25.67
C ASN A 225 0.40 10.08 -24.52
N ALA A 226 0.29 9.54 -23.32
CA ALA A 226 -0.30 10.23 -22.17
C ALA A 226 0.62 10.12 -20.94
N PRO A 227 1.80 10.78 -20.96
CA PRO A 227 2.79 10.63 -19.90
C PRO A 227 2.34 11.28 -18.59
N GLY A 228 2.95 10.83 -17.50
CA GLY A 228 2.73 11.38 -16.15
C GLY A 228 2.36 10.31 -15.14
N HIS A 229 1.35 9.48 -15.43
CA HIS A 229 0.90 8.47 -14.48
C HIS A 229 1.93 7.34 -14.28
N LEU A 230 2.24 6.59 -15.33
CA LEU A 230 3.29 5.55 -15.33
C LEU A 230 4.05 5.55 -16.66
N PRO A 231 5.33 5.12 -16.69
CA PRO A 231 6.02 4.83 -17.94
C PRO A 231 5.21 3.89 -18.84
N GLY A 232 5.10 4.23 -20.13
CA GLY A 232 4.27 3.48 -21.08
C GLY A 232 2.77 3.81 -21.05
N HIS A 233 2.33 4.82 -20.28
CA HIS A 233 0.92 5.20 -20.23
C HIS A 233 0.41 5.82 -21.55
N ILE A 234 -0.64 5.22 -22.10
CA ILE A 234 -1.29 5.58 -23.37
C ILE A 234 -2.81 5.64 -23.22
N ASN A 235 -3.45 6.45 -24.08
CA ASN A 235 -4.91 6.57 -24.19
C ASN A 235 -5.35 6.30 -25.64
N LEU A 236 -6.65 6.14 -25.88
CA LEU A 236 -7.20 5.98 -27.23
C LEU A 236 -8.17 7.11 -27.59
N LEU A 237 -8.02 7.66 -28.80
CA LEU A 237 -9.00 8.55 -29.43
C LEU A 237 -9.66 7.83 -30.60
N ALA A 238 -10.93 7.47 -30.45
CA ALA A 238 -11.71 6.74 -31.45
C ALA A 238 -12.75 7.66 -32.12
N ARG A 239 -12.92 7.54 -33.43
CA ARG A 239 -13.99 8.19 -34.18
C ARG A 239 -15.16 7.24 -34.31
N THR A 240 -16.29 7.57 -33.69
CA THR A 240 -17.50 6.71 -33.71
C THR A 240 -18.53 7.17 -34.74
N SER A 241 -18.47 8.43 -35.17
CA SER A 241 -19.22 8.94 -36.33
C SER A 241 -18.45 10.10 -36.99
N PRO A 242 -18.86 10.60 -38.17
CA PRO A 242 -18.18 11.73 -38.82
C PRO A 242 -18.02 12.98 -37.94
N GLY A 243 -18.92 13.20 -36.98
CA GLY A 243 -18.90 14.35 -36.06
C GLY A 243 -18.69 13.99 -34.59
N HIS A 244 -18.40 12.73 -34.25
CA HIS A 244 -18.29 12.28 -32.87
C HIS A 244 -17.02 11.47 -32.64
N GLN A 245 -16.30 11.84 -31.59
CA GLN A 245 -15.07 11.17 -31.15
C GLN A 245 -15.14 10.90 -29.65
N VAL A 246 -14.61 9.75 -29.25
CA VAL A 246 -14.53 9.29 -27.87
C VAL A 246 -13.06 9.15 -27.49
N TYR A 247 -12.66 9.80 -26.42
CA TYR A 247 -11.35 9.69 -25.81
C TYR A 247 -11.45 8.81 -24.58
N MET A 248 -10.92 7.60 -24.69
CA MET A 248 -10.83 6.63 -23.59
C MET A 248 -9.51 6.86 -22.88
N ALA A 249 -9.60 7.40 -21.68
CA ALA A 249 -8.46 7.72 -20.84
C ALA A 249 -8.34 6.70 -19.72
N GLY A 250 -7.17 6.06 -19.60
CA GLY A 250 -6.82 5.30 -18.40
C GLY A 250 -6.60 6.25 -17.22
N ASP A 251 -5.56 5.97 -16.44
CA ASP A 251 -5.19 6.73 -15.25
C ASP A 251 -4.48 8.06 -15.54
N ALA A 252 -4.77 8.66 -16.70
CA ALA A 252 -4.42 10.06 -16.97
C ALA A 252 -5.16 11.02 -16.02
N CYS A 253 -6.31 10.62 -15.49
CA CYS A 253 -7.09 11.37 -14.51
C CYS A 253 -8.08 10.46 -13.78
N HIS A 254 -7.95 10.33 -12.46
CA HIS A 254 -8.76 9.40 -11.65
C HIS A 254 -10.12 9.96 -11.20
N ASP A 255 -10.35 11.27 -11.31
CA ASP A 255 -11.59 11.91 -10.87
C ASP A 255 -11.93 13.13 -11.75
N ARG A 256 -13.18 13.24 -12.22
CA ARG A 256 -13.61 14.35 -13.11
C ARG A 256 -13.37 15.73 -12.52
N ARG A 257 -13.35 15.88 -11.20
CA ARG A 257 -13.09 17.17 -10.52
C ARG A 257 -11.67 17.70 -10.76
N LEU A 258 -10.72 16.83 -11.10
CA LEU A 258 -9.39 17.23 -11.55
C LEU A 258 -9.46 17.84 -12.96
N LEU A 259 -10.24 17.23 -13.86
CA LEU A 259 -10.46 17.75 -15.20
C LEU A 259 -11.19 19.10 -15.17
N THR A 260 -12.22 19.27 -14.36
CA THR A 260 -12.95 20.55 -14.24
C THR A 260 -12.15 21.64 -13.51
N GLY A 261 -11.13 21.26 -12.74
CA GLY A 261 -10.34 22.16 -11.91
C GLY A 261 -10.99 22.48 -10.55
N GLU A 262 -12.06 21.78 -10.16
CA GLU A 262 -12.67 21.89 -8.83
C GLU A 262 -11.72 21.37 -7.73
N LYS A 263 -10.91 20.36 -8.06
CA LYS A 263 -9.91 19.76 -7.17
C LYS A 263 -8.53 19.75 -7.83
N SER A 264 -7.49 19.74 -7.00
CA SER A 264 -6.12 19.47 -7.40
C SER A 264 -5.76 18.01 -7.16
N ILE A 265 -4.69 17.53 -7.79
CA ILE A 265 -4.14 16.19 -7.54
C ILE A 265 -3.83 16.03 -6.04
N GLY A 266 -4.26 14.91 -5.47
CA GLY A 266 -4.01 14.56 -4.07
C GLY A 266 -2.54 14.19 -3.82
N GLU A 267 -2.04 14.57 -2.65
CA GLU A 267 -0.68 14.25 -2.20
C GLU A 267 -0.72 13.67 -0.78
N TRP A 268 0.18 12.74 -0.49
CA TRP A 268 0.32 12.18 0.85
C TRP A 268 1.78 11.86 1.15
N ASN A 269 2.13 11.84 2.43
CA ASN A 269 3.46 11.42 2.84
C ASN A 269 3.51 9.89 2.92
N ASP A 270 4.53 9.26 2.32
CA ASP A 270 4.82 7.85 2.58
C ASP A 270 5.34 7.64 4.02
N ALA A 271 5.59 6.38 4.39
CA ALA A 271 6.18 6.03 5.69
C ALA A 271 7.58 6.61 5.93
N HIS A 272 8.18 7.26 4.93
CA HIS A 272 9.49 7.91 4.98
C HIS A 272 9.37 9.45 4.89
N GLY A 273 8.15 10.01 4.94
CA GLY A 273 7.91 11.45 4.90
C GLY A 273 8.04 12.07 3.51
N HIS A 274 8.18 11.27 2.45
CA HIS A 274 8.21 11.80 1.09
C HIS A 274 6.80 12.12 0.62
N VAL A 275 6.63 13.32 0.06
CA VAL A 275 5.42 13.66 -0.68
C VAL A 275 5.29 12.72 -1.87
N CYS A 276 4.25 11.90 -1.84
CA CYS A 276 3.86 10.96 -2.86
C CYS A 276 2.63 11.47 -3.58
N CYS A 277 2.54 11.06 -4.83
CA CYS A 277 1.43 11.31 -5.74
C CYS A 277 1.11 9.98 -6.43
N ILE A 278 -0.13 9.80 -6.88
CA ILE A 278 -0.51 8.62 -7.66
C ILE A 278 0.19 8.58 -9.03
N HIS A 279 0.64 9.74 -9.52
CA HIS A 279 1.38 9.86 -10.77
C HIS A 279 2.90 9.85 -10.52
N ALA A 280 3.61 9.06 -11.32
CA ALA A 280 5.07 8.97 -11.32
C ALA A 280 5.75 10.32 -11.61
N ASP A 281 5.16 11.12 -12.49
CA ASP A 281 5.55 12.49 -12.79
C ASP A 281 4.28 13.37 -12.76
N ARG A 282 4.08 14.03 -11.61
CA ARG A 282 2.94 14.90 -11.38
C ARG A 282 2.83 16.02 -12.41
N LYS A 283 3.95 16.65 -12.78
CA LYS A 283 3.93 17.79 -13.70
C LYS A 283 3.50 17.34 -15.09
N GLN A 284 4.04 16.23 -15.59
CA GLN A 284 3.61 15.67 -16.86
C GLN A 284 2.14 15.20 -16.81
N ALA A 285 1.67 14.68 -15.67
CA ALA A 285 0.25 14.34 -15.50
C ALA A 285 -0.66 15.58 -15.58
N GLU A 286 -0.31 16.69 -14.92
CA GLU A 286 -1.04 17.95 -15.00
C GLU A 286 -1.09 18.50 -16.44
N GLU A 287 0.03 18.42 -17.19
CA GLU A 287 0.06 18.78 -18.61
C GLU A 287 -0.83 17.88 -19.47
N THR A 288 -0.86 16.58 -19.18
CA THR A 288 -1.74 15.62 -19.85
C THR A 288 -3.21 15.91 -19.56
N ILE A 289 -3.57 16.21 -18.30
CA ILE A 289 -4.94 16.62 -17.91
C ILE A 289 -5.35 17.89 -18.65
N GLU A 290 -4.46 18.88 -18.79
CA GLU A 290 -4.77 20.11 -19.54
C GLU A 290 -5.04 19.81 -21.03
N ARG A 291 -4.27 18.91 -21.65
CA ARG A 291 -4.53 18.50 -23.05
C ARG A 291 -5.89 17.82 -23.20
N ILE A 292 -6.27 16.96 -22.24
CA ILE A 292 -7.58 16.31 -22.21
C ILE A 292 -8.69 17.36 -22.02
N ARG A 293 -8.49 18.35 -21.16
CA ARG A 293 -9.42 19.47 -20.94
C ARG A 293 -9.64 20.29 -22.22
N VAL A 294 -8.60 20.48 -23.03
CA VAL A 294 -8.72 21.13 -24.34
C VAL A 294 -9.57 20.27 -25.29
N LEU A 295 -9.35 18.97 -25.35
CA LEU A 295 -10.15 18.06 -26.19
C LEU A 295 -11.63 18.07 -25.82
N GLU A 296 -11.95 18.03 -24.52
CA GLU A 296 -13.34 18.08 -24.05
C GLU A 296 -14.02 19.39 -24.48
N LYS A 297 -13.31 20.52 -24.38
CA LYS A 297 -13.81 21.82 -24.86
C LYS A 297 -14.00 21.88 -26.38
N GLU A 298 -13.24 21.11 -27.13
CA GLU A 298 -13.38 20.95 -28.59
C GLU A 298 -14.54 20.00 -28.97
N GLY A 299 -15.24 19.43 -27.99
CA GLY A 299 -16.42 18.58 -28.19
C GLY A 299 -16.12 17.09 -28.29
N VAL A 300 -14.93 16.65 -27.89
CA VAL A 300 -14.60 15.22 -27.77
C VAL A 300 -15.20 14.67 -26.47
N GLU A 301 -15.92 13.55 -26.55
CA GLU A 301 -16.42 12.84 -25.35
C GLU A 301 -15.23 12.21 -24.61
N VAL A 302 -15.00 12.58 -23.35
CA VAL A 302 -13.91 12.03 -22.51
C VAL A 302 -14.49 11.08 -21.47
N ILE A 303 -13.97 9.85 -21.43
CA ILE A 303 -14.35 8.80 -20.48
C ILE A 303 -13.08 8.33 -19.76
N PHE A 304 -13.05 8.43 -18.44
CA PHE A 304 -11.97 7.89 -17.60
C PHE A 304 -12.26 6.45 -17.19
N ALA A 305 -11.21 5.66 -16.92
CA ALA A 305 -11.35 4.29 -16.44
C ALA A 305 -12.12 4.19 -15.10
N HIS A 306 -12.02 5.22 -14.26
CA HIS A 306 -12.64 5.32 -12.94
C HIS A 306 -13.81 6.32 -12.90
N ASP A 307 -14.46 6.57 -14.04
CA ASP A 307 -15.51 7.59 -14.18
C ASP A 307 -16.86 7.15 -13.62
N VAL A 308 -17.06 7.43 -12.34
CA VAL A 308 -18.30 7.11 -11.60
C VAL A 308 -19.50 7.86 -12.19
N GLU A 309 -19.29 9.12 -12.58
CA GLU A 309 -20.36 9.96 -13.12
C GLU A 309 -20.81 9.44 -14.48
N TRP A 310 -19.88 9.05 -15.36
CA TRP A 310 -20.21 8.47 -16.67
C TRP A 310 -20.88 7.09 -16.56
N GLU A 311 -20.36 6.20 -15.70
CA GLU A 311 -20.95 4.86 -15.52
C GLU A 311 -22.39 4.91 -15.00
N ASN A 312 -22.67 5.79 -14.03
CA ASN A 312 -23.98 5.87 -13.38
C ASN A 312 -24.99 6.75 -14.12
N ASP A 313 -24.59 7.44 -15.19
CA ASP A 313 -25.52 8.17 -16.03
C ASP A 313 -26.43 7.19 -16.78
N PRO A 314 -27.77 7.21 -16.56
CA PRO A 314 -28.69 6.32 -17.26
C PRO A 314 -28.62 6.41 -18.78
N ALA A 315 -28.17 7.55 -19.34
CA ALA A 315 -27.97 7.70 -20.78
C ALA A 315 -26.87 6.80 -21.34
N ASN A 316 -25.95 6.34 -20.50
CA ASN A 316 -24.82 5.49 -20.89
C ASN A 316 -25.08 3.99 -20.70
N HIS A 317 -26.21 3.57 -20.13
CA HIS A 317 -26.50 2.15 -19.92
C HIS A 317 -26.46 1.32 -21.22
N GLU A 318 -26.93 1.88 -22.34
CA GLU A 318 -26.87 1.22 -23.66
C GLU A 318 -25.48 1.27 -24.32
N ARG A 319 -24.54 2.04 -23.75
CA ARG A 319 -23.14 2.13 -24.22
C ARG A 319 -22.29 0.98 -23.69
N PHE A 320 -22.76 0.22 -22.71
CA PHE A 320 -22.11 -1.01 -22.26
C PHE A 320 -22.40 -2.15 -23.22
N PHE A 321 -21.40 -3.00 -23.46
CA PHE A 321 -21.56 -4.14 -24.33
C PHE A 321 -22.64 -5.09 -23.78
N ALA A 322 -23.78 -5.10 -24.47
CA ALA A 322 -24.94 -5.96 -24.21
C ALA A 322 -25.57 -5.88 -22.80
N LEU A 323 -25.81 -4.66 -22.29
CA LEU A 323 -26.81 -4.41 -21.23
C LEU A 323 -28.24 -4.19 -21.78
N GLY A 324 -28.44 -4.28 -23.10
CA GLY A 324 -29.75 -4.15 -23.75
C GLY A 324 -30.66 -5.38 -23.56
N LYS A 325 -31.22 -5.54 -22.34
CA LYS A 325 -32.53 -6.13 -21.97
C LYS A 325 -32.50 -6.64 -20.53
N TRP A 326 -32.54 -5.75 -19.55
CA TRP A 326 -33.05 -6.09 -18.21
C TRP A 326 -34.48 -5.56 -18.07
N GLY A 327 -35.44 -6.40 -18.44
CA GLY A 327 -36.87 -6.15 -18.30
C GLY A 327 -37.62 -7.46 -18.49
N SER A 328 -38.36 -7.87 -17.46
CA SER A 328 -39.11 -9.13 -17.36
C SER A 328 -39.74 -9.57 -18.68
N PHE A 329 -39.65 -10.85 -19.06
CA PHE A 329 -40.79 -11.55 -19.66
C PHE A 329 -40.77 -13.03 -19.33
N ASN A 330 -41.76 -13.39 -18.52
CA ASN A 330 -42.44 -14.67 -18.59
C ASN A 330 -43.12 -14.78 -19.98
N THR A 331 -43.00 -15.95 -20.58
CA THR A 331 -43.70 -16.50 -21.75
C THR A 331 -44.63 -15.63 -22.62
N ASN A 332 -44.39 -15.74 -23.94
CA ASN A 332 -45.31 -15.65 -25.09
C ASN A 332 -45.65 -14.28 -25.73
N THR A 333 -45.60 -14.33 -27.07
CA THR A 333 -46.22 -13.51 -28.14
C THR A 333 -45.45 -12.34 -28.79
N THR A 334 -45.52 -12.40 -30.13
CA THR A 334 -44.97 -11.57 -31.21
C THR A 334 -45.65 -10.20 -31.40
N PRO A 335 -45.10 -9.28 -32.22
CA PRO A 335 -45.18 -7.83 -32.02
C PRO A 335 -46.27 -7.12 -32.85
N HIS A 336 -46.81 -6.02 -32.33
CA HIS A 336 -47.43 -4.96 -33.13
C HIS A 336 -47.24 -3.55 -32.52
N ALA A 337 -46.61 -2.69 -33.33
CA ALA A 337 -46.87 -1.28 -33.66
C ALA A 337 -47.57 -0.28 -32.69
N HIS A 338 -46.88 0.86 -32.58
CA HIS A 338 -47.35 2.27 -32.61
C HIS A 338 -48.00 2.96 -31.39
N GLU A 339 -47.46 4.18 -31.19
CA GLU A 339 -48.08 5.44 -30.78
C GLU A 339 -47.83 6.06 -29.38
N SER A 340 -47.55 7.35 -29.50
CA SER A 340 -47.22 8.42 -28.57
C SER A 340 -48.33 8.80 -27.60
N SER A 341 -47.97 9.27 -26.39
CA SER A 341 -48.47 10.57 -25.87
C SER A 341 -47.79 10.99 -24.55
N CYS A 342 -47.66 12.31 -24.44
CA CYS A 342 -47.19 13.15 -23.34
C CYS A 342 -48.15 13.17 -22.14
N SER A 343 -47.64 13.31 -20.90
CA SER A 343 -48.37 14.01 -19.83
C SER A 343 -47.46 14.47 -18.67
N ILE A 344 -47.84 15.64 -18.15
CA ILE A 344 -47.19 16.54 -17.18
C ILE A 344 -47.75 16.35 -15.75
N SER A 345 -46.96 16.76 -14.76
CA SER A 345 -47.29 17.09 -13.35
C SER A 345 -47.53 15.90 -12.40
N GLN A 346 -47.25 15.96 -11.09
CA GLN A 346 -47.39 17.09 -10.18
C GLN A 346 -46.60 16.85 -8.88
N ASP A 347 -46.19 17.98 -8.30
CA ASP A 347 -45.52 18.22 -7.02
C ASP A 347 -46.43 17.93 -5.81
N THR A 348 -45.90 17.40 -4.71
CA THR A 348 -46.34 17.76 -3.35
C THR A 348 -45.27 17.44 -2.30
N SER A 349 -44.95 18.47 -1.54
CA SER A 349 -44.13 18.50 -0.33
C SER A 349 -44.95 18.19 0.93
N HIS A 350 -44.32 17.63 1.96
CA HIS A 350 -44.79 17.76 3.34
C HIS A 350 -43.62 17.98 4.31
N THR A 351 -43.72 19.09 5.04
CA THR A 351 -42.87 19.56 6.14
C THR A 351 -43.51 19.19 7.48
N TRP A 352 -42.69 18.98 8.53
CA TRP A 352 -43.07 19.19 9.94
C TRP A 352 -41.88 19.69 10.76
N ARG A 353 -42.23 20.47 11.80
CA ARG A 353 -41.50 21.56 12.43
C ARG A 353 -40.79 21.22 13.76
N HIS A 354 -39.64 21.87 13.95
CA HIS A 354 -39.15 22.62 15.13
C HIS A 354 -39.26 22.10 16.58
N ALA A 355 -38.14 22.25 17.32
CA ALA A 355 -38.07 23.13 18.51
C ALA A 355 -36.60 23.46 18.89
N ASN A 356 -36.28 24.76 18.95
CA ASN A 356 -35.11 25.36 19.60
C ASN A 356 -35.52 25.88 20.98
N CYS A 357 -34.61 25.91 21.96
CA CYS A 357 -34.75 26.76 23.14
C CYS A 357 -33.38 27.29 23.60
N SER A 358 -33.35 28.58 23.96
CA SER A 358 -32.16 29.39 24.23
C SER A 358 -32.26 30.10 25.60
N ILE A 359 -31.15 30.10 26.39
CA ILE A 359 -30.52 31.23 27.15
C ILE A 359 -31.29 31.75 28.42
N PRO A 360 -30.65 32.10 29.60
CA PRO A 360 -29.62 33.15 29.74
C PRO A 360 -28.48 33.03 30.81
N LYS A 361 -27.58 34.03 30.71
CA LYS A 361 -26.30 34.32 31.40
C LYS A 361 -26.41 35.00 32.78
N SER A 362 -25.29 34.95 33.52
CA SER A 362 -24.69 35.87 34.53
C SER A 362 -24.37 35.12 35.85
N ALA A 363 -23.31 35.38 36.64
CA ALA A 363 -22.50 36.58 36.85
C ALA A 363 -21.06 36.25 37.33
N SER A 364 -20.25 37.30 37.39
CA SER A 364 -18.82 37.39 37.69
C SER A 364 -18.45 37.35 39.19
N ARG A 365 -17.21 36.92 39.52
CA ARG A 365 -16.28 37.63 40.43
C ARG A 365 -14.89 36.99 40.50
N LYS A 366 -13.94 37.86 40.88
CA LYS A 366 -12.48 37.83 40.73
C LYS A 366 -11.71 37.07 41.83
N LEU A 367 -10.40 36.93 41.54
CA LEU A 367 -9.20 37.01 42.40
C LEU A 367 -8.59 35.71 42.97
N GLY A 368 -7.28 35.55 42.74
CA GLY A 368 -6.39 34.79 43.62
C GLY A 368 -5.18 34.17 42.92
N LYS A 369 -4.02 34.84 42.99
CA LYS A 369 -2.68 34.27 42.68
C LYS A 369 -2.31 33.20 43.73
N ALA A 370 -1.64 32.13 43.32
CA ALA A 370 -0.79 31.27 44.16
C ALA A 370 0.35 30.74 43.27
N GLN A 371 1.56 31.31 43.31
CA GLN A 371 2.68 31.01 44.21
C GLN A 371 3.08 29.53 44.27
N ALA A 372 4.29 29.29 43.76
CA ALA A 372 5.01 28.02 43.77
C ALA A 372 5.37 27.59 45.20
N LEU A 373 5.24 26.29 45.47
CA LEU A 373 5.81 25.65 46.65
C LEU A 373 6.56 24.38 46.23
N SER A 374 7.87 24.49 46.38
CA SER A 374 8.83 23.39 46.51
C SER A 374 8.45 22.51 47.71
N PHE A 375 8.49 21.19 47.52
CA PHE A 375 8.56 20.26 48.65
C PHE A 375 9.72 19.27 48.47
N LYS A 376 10.55 19.27 49.52
CA LYS A 376 11.75 18.48 49.74
C LYS A 376 11.43 16.98 49.84
N LEU A 377 12.30 16.18 49.24
CA LEU A 377 12.52 14.77 49.58
C LEU A 377 12.89 14.64 51.06
N SER A 378 12.11 13.87 51.82
CA SER A 378 12.56 13.32 53.10
C SER A 378 12.73 11.81 52.97
N SER A 379 13.92 11.36 53.32
CA SER A 379 14.28 9.97 53.54
C SER A 379 13.51 9.44 54.76
N CYS A 380 12.86 8.30 54.59
CA CYS A 380 12.41 7.48 55.71
C CYS A 380 12.79 6.03 55.43
N GLN A 381 13.96 5.63 55.96
CA GLN A 381 14.25 4.22 56.21
C GLN A 381 13.22 3.72 57.23
N ARG A 382 12.43 2.73 56.83
CA ARG A 382 11.86 1.75 57.76
C ARG A 382 12.30 0.37 57.32
N GLU A 383 13.23 -0.19 58.07
CA GLU A 383 13.35 -1.64 58.20
C GLU A 383 12.00 -2.16 58.71
N SER A 384 11.39 -3.06 57.95
CA SER A 384 10.35 -3.93 58.47
C SER A 384 10.84 -5.37 58.32
N THR A 385 11.33 -5.90 59.44
CA THR A 385 11.43 -7.34 59.67
C THR A 385 10.00 -7.88 59.79
N HIS A 386 9.44 -8.29 58.66
CA HIS A 386 8.24 -9.11 58.64
C HIS A 386 8.62 -10.54 58.27
N SER A 387 8.75 -11.36 59.31
CA SER A 387 8.68 -12.81 59.21
C SER A 387 7.40 -13.18 58.45
N ILE A 388 7.57 -13.82 57.29
CA ILE A 388 6.49 -14.33 56.45
C ILE A 388 5.69 -15.35 57.28
N PRO A 389 4.37 -15.20 57.45
CA PRO A 389 3.55 -16.27 58.00
C PRO A 389 3.55 -17.43 57.01
N SER A 390 3.88 -18.62 57.51
CA SER A 390 3.84 -19.86 56.73
C SER A 390 2.49 -20.05 56.04
N LEU A 391 2.58 -20.35 54.74
CA LEU A 391 1.53 -20.73 53.80
C LEU A 391 0.29 -21.42 54.40
N SER A 392 -0.87 -20.99 53.90
CA SER A 392 -2.13 -21.73 53.79
C SER A 392 -1.87 -23.19 53.38
N PRO A 393 -2.70 -24.17 53.80
CA PRO A 393 -2.41 -25.58 53.58
C PRO A 393 -2.22 -25.84 52.09
N ALA A 394 -1.09 -26.45 51.72
CA ALA A 394 -0.81 -26.85 50.36
C ALA A 394 -1.96 -27.70 49.82
N MET A 395 -2.85 -27.08 49.03
CA MET A 395 -3.81 -27.81 48.21
C MET A 395 -2.98 -28.73 47.33
N SER A 396 -3.00 -30.03 47.63
CA SER A 396 -2.29 -31.02 46.84
C SER A 396 -2.84 -30.97 45.42
N LEU A 397 -1.95 -30.78 44.42
CA LEU A 397 -2.31 -30.75 43.01
C LEU A 397 -3.24 -31.91 42.65
N THR A 398 -4.29 -31.68 41.86
CA THR A 398 -5.17 -32.75 41.38
C THR A 398 -4.38 -33.78 40.53
N PRO A 399 -4.90 -35.00 40.30
CA PRO A 399 -4.28 -35.95 39.39
C PRO A 399 -3.95 -35.34 38.02
N GLU A 400 -4.85 -34.54 37.45
CA GLU A 400 -4.70 -33.86 36.17
C GLU A 400 -3.59 -32.80 36.22
N GLN A 401 -3.56 -31.98 37.27
CA GLN A 401 -2.51 -30.98 37.46
C GLN A 401 -1.13 -31.62 37.64
N ARG A 402 -1.04 -32.77 38.32
CA ARG A 402 0.21 -33.54 38.42
C ARG A 402 0.70 -34.06 37.07
N ILE A 403 -0.21 -34.45 36.18
CA ILE A 403 0.12 -34.86 34.81
C ILE A 403 0.67 -33.64 34.03
N LEU A 404 0.00 -32.50 34.11
CA LEU A 404 0.45 -31.27 33.46
C LEU A 404 1.81 -30.79 33.99
N LYS A 405 2.05 -30.88 35.30
CA LYS A 405 3.35 -30.58 35.91
C LYS A 405 4.46 -31.50 35.40
N LYS A 406 4.21 -32.81 35.31
CA LYS A 406 5.17 -33.76 34.72
C LYS A 406 5.47 -33.41 33.26
N ARG A 407 4.45 -33.01 32.49
CA ARG A 407 4.62 -32.55 31.10
C ARG A 407 5.46 -31.27 31.03
N PHE A 408 5.24 -30.32 31.94
CA PHE A 408 6.08 -29.12 32.05
C PHE A 408 7.54 -29.51 32.26
N ASP A 409 7.82 -30.37 33.25
CA ASP A 409 9.20 -30.76 33.60
C ASP A 409 9.91 -31.46 32.43
N ALA A 410 9.18 -32.29 31.68
CA ALA A 410 9.69 -32.95 30.47
C ALA A 410 9.91 -31.98 29.29
N THR A 411 9.18 -30.86 29.24
CA THR A 411 9.18 -29.93 28.10
C THR A 411 10.14 -28.76 28.30
N LEU A 412 10.01 -28.05 29.43
CA LEU A 412 10.75 -26.83 29.73
C LEU A 412 11.85 -27.02 30.77
N GLY A 413 11.89 -28.18 31.43
CA GLY A 413 12.82 -28.51 32.48
C GLY A 413 12.33 -28.04 33.87
N PRO A 414 12.60 -28.80 34.94
CA PRO A 414 12.12 -28.47 36.28
C PRO A 414 12.67 -27.15 36.82
N ALA A 415 13.86 -26.73 36.35
CA ALA A 415 14.48 -25.47 36.76
C ALA A 415 13.77 -24.21 36.23
N ALA A 416 12.92 -24.36 35.20
CA ALA A 416 12.12 -23.27 34.65
C ALA A 416 10.80 -23.07 35.41
N TYR A 417 10.43 -23.99 36.29
CA TYR A 417 9.19 -23.89 37.06
C TYR A 417 9.39 -22.91 38.22
N ASP A 418 8.53 -21.92 38.32
CA ASP A 418 8.51 -20.93 39.38
C ASP A 418 7.08 -20.69 39.88
N GLU A 419 6.91 -19.74 40.80
CA GLU A 419 5.62 -19.46 41.43
C GLU A 419 4.55 -19.00 40.42
N SER A 420 4.94 -18.31 39.35
CA SER A 420 3.99 -17.87 38.31
C SER A 420 3.34 -19.06 37.59
N TRP A 421 4.16 -20.05 37.23
CA TRP A 421 3.72 -21.29 36.60
C TRP A 421 2.88 -22.12 37.58
N ASP A 422 3.22 -22.08 38.87
CA ASP A 422 2.45 -22.76 39.91
C ASP A 422 1.05 -22.17 40.10
N ARG A 423 0.94 -20.83 40.14
CA ARG A 423 -0.36 -20.14 40.15
C ARG A 423 -1.17 -20.47 38.90
N MET A 424 -0.56 -20.42 37.73
CA MET A 424 -1.25 -20.73 36.47
C MET A 424 -1.73 -22.18 36.42
N LEU A 425 -0.93 -23.14 36.91
CA LEU A 425 -1.33 -24.54 36.99
C LEU A 425 -2.52 -24.74 37.93
N LYS A 426 -2.55 -24.02 39.05
CA LYS A 426 -3.62 -24.11 40.05
C LYS A 426 -4.92 -23.49 39.57
N HIS A 427 -4.86 -22.28 39.03
CA HIS A 427 -6.05 -21.48 38.71
C HIS A 427 -6.52 -21.61 37.26
N ALA A 428 -5.64 -21.96 36.32
CA ALA A 428 -5.97 -22.06 34.90
C ALA A 428 -5.20 -23.19 34.19
N PRO A 429 -5.47 -24.48 34.48
CA PRO A 429 -4.74 -25.63 33.93
C PRO A 429 -4.66 -25.68 32.39
N ASP A 430 -5.74 -25.27 31.70
CA ASP A 430 -5.78 -25.25 30.23
C ASP A 430 -4.89 -24.16 29.63
N MET A 431 -4.87 -22.98 30.28
CA MET A 431 -3.98 -21.89 29.91
C MET A 431 -2.53 -22.27 30.20
N PHE A 432 -2.26 -22.94 31.32
CA PHE A 432 -0.96 -23.51 31.65
C PHE A 432 -0.47 -24.44 30.55
N ALA A 433 -1.27 -25.45 30.16
CA ALA A 433 -0.90 -26.41 29.13
C ALA A 433 -0.61 -25.74 27.78
N SER A 434 -1.42 -24.74 27.41
CA SER A 434 -1.26 -23.98 26.17
C SER A 434 -0.01 -23.09 26.20
N SER A 435 0.25 -22.43 27.33
CA SER A 435 1.43 -21.58 27.54
C SER A 435 2.72 -22.39 27.50
N VAL A 436 2.75 -23.58 28.10
CA VAL A 436 3.90 -24.50 27.99
C VAL A 436 4.20 -24.87 26.54
N ARG A 437 3.17 -25.15 25.74
CA ARG A 437 3.34 -25.46 24.32
C ARG A 437 3.89 -24.26 23.55
N LEU A 438 3.36 -23.06 23.80
CA LEU A 438 3.80 -21.83 23.16
C LEU A 438 5.25 -21.50 23.51
N THR A 439 5.62 -21.53 24.79
CA THR A 439 6.99 -21.29 25.27
C THR A 439 8.00 -22.31 24.70
N ASN A 440 7.56 -23.53 24.39
CA ASN A 440 8.43 -24.56 23.82
C ASN A 440 8.66 -24.43 22.31
N ALA A 441 7.80 -23.69 21.59
CA ALA A 441 7.90 -23.57 20.14
C ALA A 441 9.27 -23.04 19.65
N PRO A 442 9.79 -21.88 20.14
CA PRO A 442 11.10 -21.39 19.73
C PRO A 442 12.24 -22.32 20.18
N LYS A 443 12.11 -22.96 21.34
CA LYS A 443 13.11 -23.94 21.83
C LYS A 443 13.23 -25.17 20.93
N LYS A 444 12.10 -25.64 20.39
CA LYS A 444 12.05 -26.79 19.47
C LYS A 444 12.60 -26.43 18.09
N ARG A 445 12.36 -25.20 17.62
CA ARG A 445 12.91 -24.68 16.36
C ARG A 445 14.44 -24.61 16.44
N GLY A 446 14.96 -23.99 17.50
CA GLY A 446 16.39 -23.99 17.83
C GLY A 446 17.26 -23.24 16.82
N ALA A 447 16.74 -22.21 16.17
CA ALA A 447 17.52 -21.33 15.30
C ALA A 447 18.50 -20.47 16.11
N LEU A 448 18.15 -20.10 17.35
CA LEU A 448 19.03 -19.42 18.29
C LEU A 448 19.50 -20.40 19.37
N SER A 449 20.75 -20.22 19.83
CA SER A 449 21.24 -20.98 20.99
C SER A 449 20.47 -20.60 22.27
N PRO A 450 20.35 -21.49 23.27
CA PRO A 450 19.66 -21.19 24.53
C PRO A 450 20.18 -19.93 25.25
N LYS A 451 21.47 -19.64 25.12
CA LYS A 451 22.08 -18.40 25.62
C LYS A 451 21.47 -17.18 24.93
N ILE A 452 21.44 -17.15 23.60
CA ILE A 452 20.90 -16.03 22.83
C ILE A 452 19.39 -15.89 23.01
N GLN A 453 18.63 -16.99 23.07
CA GLN A 453 17.20 -16.94 23.40
C GLN A 453 16.97 -16.22 24.73
N SER A 454 17.78 -16.52 25.75
CA SER A 454 17.68 -15.88 27.06
C SER A 454 18.04 -14.39 27.01
N LEU A 455 19.09 -14.02 26.27
CA LEU A 455 19.48 -12.61 26.08
C LEU A 455 18.40 -11.79 25.36
N VAL A 456 17.78 -12.36 24.31
CA VAL A 456 16.65 -11.76 23.60
C VAL A 456 15.46 -11.56 24.54
N SER A 457 15.11 -12.57 25.35
CA SER A 457 14.02 -12.43 26.32
C SER A 457 14.32 -11.41 27.43
N ILE A 458 15.59 -11.22 27.82
CA ILE A 458 15.99 -10.12 28.72
C ILE A 458 15.70 -8.77 28.05
N ALA A 459 16.08 -8.59 26.78
CA ALA A 459 15.84 -7.34 26.06
C ALA A 459 14.35 -6.97 25.96
N VAL A 460 13.50 -7.94 25.63
CA VAL A 460 12.03 -7.76 25.61
C VAL A 460 11.53 -7.36 27.01
N SER A 461 12.01 -8.04 28.05
CA SER A 461 11.53 -7.82 29.41
C SER A 461 12.01 -6.49 30.02
N ALA A 462 13.22 -6.08 29.67
CA ALA A 462 13.91 -4.90 30.18
C ALA A 462 13.68 -3.63 29.34
N ALA A 463 13.00 -3.74 28.18
CA ALA A 463 12.59 -2.60 27.39
C ALA A 463 11.81 -1.60 28.25
N SER A 464 12.08 -0.30 28.10
CA SER A 464 11.41 0.76 28.88
C SER A 464 9.89 0.80 28.68
N THR A 465 9.39 0.20 27.59
CA THR A 465 7.96 0.02 27.29
C THR A 465 7.32 -1.18 27.99
N HIS A 466 8.11 -2.05 28.65
CA HIS A 466 7.62 -3.24 29.34
C HIS A 466 8.06 -3.32 30.81
N LEU A 467 9.36 -3.19 31.09
CA LEU A 467 9.96 -3.14 32.44
C LEU A 467 9.39 -4.16 33.44
N TYR A 468 9.36 -5.44 33.05
CA TYR A 468 8.78 -6.49 33.87
C TYR A 468 9.83 -7.28 34.65
N SER A 469 10.11 -6.84 35.88
CA SER A 469 11.17 -7.37 36.76
C SER A 469 11.17 -8.89 36.95
N PRO A 470 10.03 -9.58 37.16
CA PRO A 470 10.02 -11.04 37.30
C PRO A 470 10.60 -11.76 36.07
N SER A 471 10.22 -11.36 34.85
CA SER A 471 10.79 -11.93 33.62
C SER A 471 12.25 -11.54 33.43
N ILE A 472 12.65 -10.30 33.76
CA ILE A 472 14.07 -9.89 33.75
C ILE A 472 14.90 -10.84 34.64
N GLN A 473 14.44 -11.11 35.87
CA GLN A 473 15.11 -12.01 36.80
C GLN A 473 15.16 -13.45 36.25
N ARG A 474 14.04 -13.96 35.75
CA ARG A 474 13.92 -15.31 35.17
C ARG A 474 14.89 -15.52 34.01
N HIS A 475 14.90 -14.61 33.05
CA HIS A 475 15.74 -14.72 31.86
C HIS A 475 17.21 -14.44 32.15
N THR A 476 17.53 -13.57 33.13
CA THR A 476 18.90 -13.39 33.62
C THR A 476 19.45 -14.68 34.23
N LYS A 477 18.67 -15.36 35.08
CA LYS A 477 19.06 -16.67 35.65
C LYS A 477 19.28 -17.72 34.56
N ALA A 478 18.39 -17.76 33.56
CA ALA A 478 18.52 -18.69 32.44
C ALA A 478 19.77 -18.39 31.57
N ALA A 479 20.03 -17.12 31.27
CA ALA A 479 21.21 -16.71 30.51
C ALA A 479 22.51 -17.13 31.22
N LEU A 480 22.63 -16.88 32.53
CA LEU A 480 23.78 -17.30 33.33
C LEU A 480 23.94 -18.82 33.34
N ALA A 481 22.85 -19.58 33.48
CA ALA A 481 22.89 -21.05 33.43
C ALA A 481 23.33 -21.58 32.05
N HIS A 482 23.10 -20.82 30.99
CA HIS A 482 23.56 -21.11 29.63
C HIS A 482 24.93 -20.47 29.29
N GLY A 483 25.66 -20.00 30.30
CA GLY A 483 27.03 -19.52 30.14
C GLY A 483 27.15 -18.08 29.65
N ALA A 484 26.08 -17.27 29.73
CA ALA A 484 26.21 -15.82 29.53
C ALA A 484 27.06 -15.21 30.64
N THR A 485 27.95 -14.30 30.26
CA THR A 485 28.76 -13.52 31.20
C THR A 485 27.98 -12.32 31.71
N LYS A 486 28.42 -11.76 32.84
CA LYS A 486 27.92 -10.46 33.33
C LYS A 486 28.05 -9.36 32.25
N ALA A 487 29.16 -9.37 31.50
CA ALA A 487 29.42 -8.38 30.47
C ALA A 487 28.38 -8.44 29.33
N GLU A 488 28.04 -9.65 28.85
CA GLU A 488 27.02 -9.84 27.81
C GLU A 488 25.64 -9.33 28.28
N ILE A 489 25.25 -9.64 29.52
CA ILE A 489 23.96 -9.21 30.08
C ILE A 489 23.92 -7.69 30.24
N VAL A 490 24.99 -7.07 30.75
CA VAL A 490 25.08 -5.61 30.86
C VAL A 490 25.00 -4.96 29.48
N GLU A 491 25.65 -5.55 28.47
CA GLU A 491 25.61 -5.05 27.10
C GLU A 491 24.20 -5.15 26.50
N VAL A 492 23.45 -6.23 26.76
CA VAL A 492 22.02 -6.31 26.39
C VAL A 492 21.23 -5.15 27.00
N LEU A 493 21.39 -4.88 28.30
CA LEU A 493 20.70 -3.77 28.96
C LEU A 493 21.08 -2.41 28.37
N SER A 494 22.37 -2.21 28.03
CA SER A 494 22.84 -0.99 27.36
C SER A 494 22.21 -0.81 25.98
N LEU A 495 22.16 -1.88 25.16
CA LEU A 495 21.49 -1.86 23.86
C LEU A 495 19.99 -1.56 24.00
N THR A 496 19.30 -2.23 24.92
CA THR A 496 17.87 -2.02 25.16
C THR A 496 17.56 -0.60 25.64
N SER A 497 18.49 0.04 26.36
CA SER A 497 18.32 1.41 26.84
C SER A 497 18.31 2.47 25.73
N THR A 498 18.70 2.12 24.49
CA THR A 498 18.65 3.06 23.36
C THR A 498 17.25 3.31 22.82
N LEU A 499 16.25 2.52 23.23
CA LEU A 499 14.85 2.60 22.76
C LEU A 499 14.27 4.01 22.89
N GLY A 500 14.62 4.74 23.95
CA GLY A 500 14.09 6.09 24.22
C GLY A 500 14.32 7.10 23.10
N ILE A 501 15.30 6.88 22.23
CA ILE A 501 15.57 7.79 21.09
C ILE A 501 14.41 7.86 20.10
N HIS A 502 13.51 6.86 20.10
CA HIS A 502 12.37 6.84 19.20
C HIS A 502 11.39 8.00 19.42
N ALA A 503 11.44 8.64 20.60
CA ALA A 503 10.77 9.90 20.84
C ALA A 503 11.28 11.02 19.90
N CYS A 504 12.59 11.08 19.66
CA CYS A 504 13.20 12.05 18.74
C CYS A 504 12.99 11.63 17.28
N THR A 505 13.21 10.36 16.92
CA THR A 505 13.06 9.93 15.52
C THR A 505 11.61 9.96 15.01
N THR A 506 10.63 9.97 15.93
CA THR A 506 9.20 10.14 15.59
C THR A 506 8.75 11.58 15.77
N GLY A 507 9.14 12.21 16.89
CA GLY A 507 8.64 13.54 17.27
C GLY A 507 9.29 14.70 16.52
N VAL A 508 10.57 14.59 16.11
CA VAL A 508 11.25 15.66 15.37
C VAL A 508 10.61 15.87 13.98
N PRO A 509 10.34 14.83 13.17
CA PRO A 509 9.63 15.02 11.91
C PRO A 509 8.27 15.71 12.08
N ILE A 510 7.49 15.29 13.10
CA ILE A 510 6.20 15.92 13.42
C ILE A 510 6.40 17.39 13.81
N LEU A 511 7.46 17.73 14.55
CA LEU A 511 7.78 19.12 14.87
C LEU A 511 8.07 19.94 13.60
N PHE A 512 8.75 19.37 12.60
CA PHE A 512 8.96 20.04 11.31
C PHE A 512 7.64 20.26 10.57
N GLU A 513 6.74 19.27 10.56
CA GLU A 513 5.40 19.41 9.97
C GLU A 513 4.61 20.55 10.64
N VAL A 514 4.56 20.59 11.97
CA VAL A 514 3.88 21.65 12.71
C VAL A 514 4.51 23.03 12.47
N LEU A 515 5.85 23.11 12.38
CA LEU A 515 6.54 24.35 12.05
C LEU A 515 6.18 24.85 10.65
N GLU A 516 6.06 23.95 9.69
CA GLU A 516 5.63 24.25 8.31
C GLU A 516 4.18 24.76 8.30
N GLU A 517 3.25 24.10 9.00
CA GLU A 517 1.86 24.54 9.16
C GLU A 517 1.73 25.93 9.81
N GLN A 518 2.64 26.27 10.73
CA GLN A 518 2.68 27.57 11.40
C GLN A 518 3.42 28.65 10.59
N GLY A 519 3.76 28.39 9.33
CA GLY A 519 4.45 29.33 8.44
C GLY A 519 5.91 29.58 8.84
N LYS A 520 6.55 28.62 9.52
CA LYS A 520 7.95 28.66 9.96
C LYS A 520 8.73 27.46 9.42
N PRO A 521 8.76 27.23 8.10
CA PRO A 521 9.42 26.06 7.54
C PRO A 521 10.92 26.05 7.89
N MET A 522 11.43 24.89 8.26
CA MET A 522 12.85 24.66 8.51
C MET A 522 13.49 23.94 7.31
N PRO A 523 14.78 24.20 7.00
CA PRO A 523 15.46 23.48 5.93
C PRO A 523 15.48 21.97 6.21
N LYS A 524 15.02 21.17 5.24
CA LYS A 524 15.04 19.70 5.31
C LYS A 524 16.37 19.16 4.75
N GLY A 525 16.72 17.94 5.15
CA GLY A 525 17.95 17.28 4.73
C GLY A 525 19.22 17.88 5.35
N MET A 526 20.38 17.65 4.73
CA MET A 526 21.69 18.11 5.22
C MET A 526 22.16 19.46 4.62
N GLU A 527 21.35 20.11 3.78
CA GLU A 527 21.71 21.39 3.15
C GLU A 527 21.85 22.51 4.19
N GLY A 528 22.94 23.28 4.14
CA GLY A 528 23.20 24.37 5.08
C GLY A 528 23.58 23.93 6.50
N MET A 529 23.89 22.65 6.73
CA MET A 529 24.45 22.15 8.00
C MET A 529 25.83 22.75 8.30
N SER A 530 26.10 22.99 9.59
CA SER A 530 27.39 23.49 10.05
C SER A 530 28.51 22.45 9.89
N LYS A 531 29.77 22.89 9.96
CA LYS A 531 30.93 21.97 9.95
C LYS A 531 30.89 20.97 11.11
N GLU A 532 30.38 21.41 12.26
CA GLU A 532 30.21 20.60 13.46
C GLU A 532 29.15 19.50 13.25
N GLN A 533 27.99 19.85 12.70
CA GLN A 533 26.95 18.87 12.38
C GLN A 533 27.45 17.80 11.39
N TRP A 534 28.20 18.20 10.37
CA TRP A 534 28.84 17.25 9.47
C TRP A 534 29.88 16.35 10.16
N ALA A 535 30.61 16.87 11.16
CA ALA A 535 31.56 16.08 11.93
C ALA A 535 30.85 15.05 12.81
N ILE A 536 29.79 15.45 13.51
CA ILE A 536 28.96 14.57 14.36
C ILE A 536 28.35 13.44 13.50
N ARG A 537 27.79 13.76 12.33
CA ARG A 537 27.30 12.76 11.38
C ARG A 537 28.37 11.73 11.02
N LYS A 538 29.57 12.19 10.63
CA LYS A 538 30.67 11.29 10.25
C LYS A 538 31.11 10.40 11.39
N ASP A 539 31.13 10.93 12.61
CA ASP A 539 31.46 10.16 13.80
C ASP A 539 30.39 9.10 14.11
N PHE A 540 29.10 9.44 13.98
CA PHE A 540 27.99 8.48 14.08
C PHE A 540 28.14 7.36 13.05
N GLU A 541 28.32 7.69 11.77
CA GLU A 541 28.50 6.71 10.69
C GLU A 541 29.68 5.76 10.99
N LYS A 542 30.80 6.32 11.46
CA LYS A 542 31.99 5.55 11.82
C LYS A 542 31.75 4.60 12.99
N LYS A 543 31.03 5.04 14.03
CA LYS A 543 30.80 4.25 15.26
C LYS A 543 29.69 3.22 15.08
N ARG A 544 28.62 3.57 14.36
CA ARG A 544 27.40 2.75 14.21
C ARG A 544 27.34 1.95 12.90
N GLY A 545 28.14 2.32 11.91
CA GLY A 545 28.25 1.60 10.63
C GLY A 545 27.13 1.88 9.63
N TYR A 546 26.26 2.86 9.90
CA TYR A 546 25.19 3.27 8.99
C TYR A 546 24.81 4.74 9.17
N TRP A 547 24.13 5.31 8.17
CA TRP A 547 23.41 6.58 8.26
C TRP A 547 21.97 6.39 7.84
N ASN A 548 21.07 7.17 8.42
CA ASN A 548 19.66 7.18 8.07
C ASN A 548 19.17 8.63 8.06
N THR A 549 18.34 8.98 7.09
CA THR A 549 17.79 10.34 6.93
C THR A 549 16.93 10.78 8.13
N LEU A 550 16.37 9.85 8.91
CA LEU A 550 15.65 10.11 10.17
C LEU A 550 16.50 10.87 11.21
N TRP A 551 17.83 10.85 11.07
CA TRP A 551 18.76 11.54 11.95
C TRP A 551 19.02 13.00 11.56
N GLU A 552 18.71 13.39 10.32
CA GLU A 552 19.16 14.67 9.76
C GLU A 552 18.46 15.87 10.41
N GLU A 553 17.14 15.79 10.55
CA GLU A 553 16.33 16.82 11.20
C GLU A 553 16.62 16.91 12.70
N PHE A 554 16.91 15.77 13.33
CA PHE A 554 17.29 15.74 14.74
C PHE A 554 18.67 16.35 14.99
N LEU A 555 19.66 15.98 14.17
CA LEU A 555 20.99 16.59 14.17
C LEU A 555 20.92 18.10 13.86
N ARG A 556 19.98 18.52 13.02
CA ARG A 556 19.73 19.94 12.73
C ARG A 556 19.29 20.70 13.96
N LEU A 557 18.27 20.20 14.67
CA LEU A 557 17.65 20.91 15.78
C LEU A 557 18.43 20.80 17.08
N SER A 558 19.10 19.67 17.33
CA SER A 558 19.77 19.41 18.59
C SER A 558 21.08 18.64 18.39
N PRO A 559 22.10 19.27 17.79
CA PRO A 559 23.38 18.61 17.51
C PRO A 559 24.08 18.12 18.79
N GLU A 560 24.05 18.90 19.87
CA GLU A 560 24.66 18.52 21.15
C GLU A 560 24.02 17.26 21.74
N PHE A 561 22.69 17.15 21.70
CA PHE A 561 21.99 15.96 22.19
C PHE A 561 22.24 14.77 21.25
N PHE A 562 22.23 15.00 19.93
CA PHE A 562 22.54 13.95 18.95
C PHE A 562 23.95 13.38 19.17
N ASP A 563 24.94 14.23 19.44
CA ASP A 563 26.31 13.82 19.72
C ASP A 563 26.39 13.01 21.03
N ALA A 564 25.75 13.49 22.10
CA ALA A 564 25.66 12.76 23.36
C ALA A 564 24.95 11.39 23.19
N TYR A 565 23.91 11.31 22.36
CA TYR A 565 23.27 10.05 22.01
C TYR A 565 24.18 9.14 21.17
N THR A 566 24.98 9.72 20.28
CA THR A 566 25.98 9.00 19.50
C THR A 566 26.95 8.30 20.42
N GLU A 567 27.49 9.00 21.44
CA GLU A 567 28.33 8.40 22.47
C GLU A 567 27.58 7.30 23.25
N PHE A 568 26.43 7.62 23.82
CA PHE A 568 25.60 6.69 24.61
C PHE A 568 25.30 5.38 23.87
N SER A 569 24.84 5.48 22.63
CA SER A 569 24.45 4.33 21.81
C SER A 569 25.63 3.56 21.22
N SER A 570 26.82 4.16 21.18
CA SER A 570 28.03 3.53 20.65
C SER A 570 28.80 2.73 21.68
N VAL A 571 28.54 2.88 22.99
CA VAL A 571 29.24 2.10 24.04
C VAL A 571 29.26 0.58 23.79
N PRO A 572 28.18 -0.07 23.33
CA PRO A 572 28.23 -1.49 22.97
C PRO A 572 29.08 -1.80 21.72
N TRP A 573 29.33 -0.81 20.87
CA TRP A 573 29.93 -0.96 19.54
C TRP A 573 31.41 -0.58 19.49
N VAL A 574 31.78 0.52 20.13
CA VAL A 574 33.13 1.08 20.16
C VAL A 574 33.57 1.17 21.61
N ASN A 575 34.79 0.74 21.91
CA ASN A 575 35.36 1.00 23.22
C ASN A 575 36.81 1.44 23.03
N GLU A 576 37.14 2.56 23.64
CA GLU A 576 38.49 2.79 24.14
C GLU A 576 38.71 1.82 25.32
N GLY A 577 39.24 0.63 25.04
CA GLY A 577 39.65 -0.34 26.07
C GLY A 577 39.23 -1.81 25.86
N GLY A 578 38.37 -2.13 24.88
CA GLY A 578 38.02 -3.52 24.55
C GLY A 578 36.64 -3.66 23.90
N LYS A 579 36.58 -4.32 22.73
CA LYS A 579 35.37 -4.59 21.94
C LYS A 579 34.18 -4.98 22.84
N GLY A 580 32.97 -4.45 22.56
CA GLY A 580 31.75 -5.03 23.10
C GLY A 580 31.76 -6.55 22.93
N VAL A 581 31.29 -7.29 23.93
CA VAL A 581 31.48 -8.73 24.02
C VAL A 581 30.49 -9.50 23.17
N LEU A 582 29.37 -8.89 22.81
CA LEU A 582 28.41 -9.44 21.86
C LEU A 582 28.87 -9.24 20.41
N GLU A 583 28.71 -10.28 19.61
CA GLU A 583 28.91 -10.19 18.16
C GLU A 583 27.88 -9.24 17.52
N PRO A 584 28.22 -8.56 16.40
CA PRO A 584 27.34 -7.62 15.72
C PRO A 584 25.93 -8.17 15.43
N LYS A 585 25.84 -9.43 14.95
CA LYS A 585 24.54 -10.08 14.67
C LYS A 585 23.65 -10.12 15.92
N VAL A 586 24.20 -10.51 17.06
CA VAL A 586 23.44 -10.60 18.32
C VAL A 586 22.99 -9.21 18.78
N LYS A 587 23.83 -8.18 18.65
CA LYS A 587 23.43 -6.80 18.97
C LYS A 587 22.20 -6.37 18.16
N GLU A 588 22.18 -6.69 16.88
CA GLU A 588 21.04 -6.39 16.01
C GLU A 588 19.80 -7.23 16.34
N LEU A 589 19.97 -8.50 16.75
CA LEU A 589 18.85 -9.31 17.27
C LEU A 589 18.25 -8.72 18.56
N ILE A 590 19.07 -8.11 19.42
CA ILE A 590 18.61 -7.41 20.63
C ILE A 590 17.78 -6.18 20.27
N TYR A 591 18.19 -5.40 19.26
CA TYR A 591 17.40 -4.28 18.75
C TYR A 591 16.06 -4.75 18.16
N CYS A 592 16.08 -5.80 17.33
CA CYS A 592 14.86 -6.43 16.80
C CYS A 592 13.91 -6.88 17.91
N ALA A 593 14.44 -7.39 19.03
CA ALA A 593 13.65 -7.94 20.12
C ALA A 593 12.70 -6.92 20.76
N PHE A 594 13.20 -5.73 21.10
CA PHE A 594 12.35 -4.70 21.69
C PHE A 594 11.54 -3.93 20.64
N ASP A 595 12.00 -3.83 19.39
CA ASP A 595 11.24 -3.17 18.32
C ASP A 595 10.05 -3.99 17.84
N THR A 596 10.14 -5.33 17.87
CA THR A 596 9.00 -6.20 17.53
C THR A 596 8.06 -6.48 18.72
N ALA A 597 8.45 -6.13 19.95
CA ALA A 597 7.64 -6.39 21.13
C ALA A 597 6.29 -5.66 21.04
N ALA A 598 5.20 -6.33 21.44
CA ALA A 598 3.83 -5.78 21.38
C ALA A 598 3.65 -4.48 22.18
N THR A 599 4.55 -4.19 23.12
CA THR A 599 4.56 -2.94 23.90
C THR A 599 5.17 -1.75 23.16
N HIS A 600 5.76 -1.96 21.97
CA HIS A 600 6.48 -0.94 21.22
C HIS A 600 6.14 -0.95 19.72
N MET A 601 6.31 -2.10 19.05
CA MET A 601 5.97 -2.30 17.63
C MET A 601 6.51 -1.21 16.66
N TYR A 602 7.78 -0.84 16.82
CA TYR A 602 8.40 0.22 16.03
C TYR A 602 8.94 -0.31 14.70
N GLN A 603 8.09 -0.26 13.67
CA GLN A 603 8.38 -0.80 12.33
C GLN A 603 9.65 -0.23 11.66
N PRO A 604 9.97 1.08 11.73
CA PRO A 604 11.16 1.62 11.06
C PRO A 604 12.47 1.04 11.63
N GLY A 605 12.58 0.98 12.96
CA GLY A 605 13.72 0.37 13.66
C GLY A 605 13.82 -1.13 13.39
N LEU A 606 12.69 -1.84 13.52
CA LEU A 606 12.63 -3.28 13.24
C LEU A 606 13.16 -3.64 11.84
N LYS A 607 12.70 -2.90 10.81
CA LYS A 607 13.13 -3.10 9.42
C LYS A 607 14.62 -2.83 9.23
N LEU A 608 15.16 -1.80 9.86
CA LEU A 608 16.58 -1.46 9.83
C LEU A 608 17.41 -2.59 10.46
N HIS A 609 17.06 -3.00 11.67
CA HIS A 609 17.81 -3.98 12.43
C HIS A 609 17.72 -5.38 11.81
N MET A 610 16.58 -5.77 11.21
CA MET A 610 16.49 -6.99 10.40
C MET A 610 17.46 -7.00 9.22
N ARG A 611 17.58 -5.88 8.50
CA ARG A 611 18.55 -5.77 7.40
C ARG A 611 19.98 -5.93 7.92
N ASN A 612 20.28 -5.33 9.06
CA ASN A 612 21.60 -5.47 9.67
C ASN A 612 21.89 -6.90 10.15
N VAL A 613 20.90 -7.60 10.74
CA VAL A 613 21.02 -9.03 11.08
C VAL A 613 21.41 -9.85 9.84
N LEU A 614 20.70 -9.67 8.72
CA LEU A 614 20.98 -10.38 7.47
C LEU A 614 22.38 -10.02 6.92
N ASN A 615 22.77 -8.75 6.98
CA ASN A 615 24.09 -8.29 6.55
C ASN A 615 25.23 -8.89 7.39
N TYR A 616 24.98 -9.18 8.67
CA TYR A 616 25.93 -9.87 9.56
C TYR A 616 25.80 -11.41 9.49
N GLY A 617 25.17 -11.95 8.44
CA GLY A 617 25.07 -13.39 8.19
C GLY A 617 24.01 -14.10 9.01
N GLY A 618 23.05 -13.37 9.58
CA GLY A 618 21.88 -13.95 10.21
C GLY A 618 20.84 -14.46 9.21
N THR A 619 19.90 -15.26 9.71
CA THR A 619 18.88 -15.93 8.88
C THR A 619 17.47 -15.42 9.18
N ALA A 620 16.54 -15.69 8.25
CA ALA A 620 15.12 -15.39 8.46
C ALA A 620 14.55 -16.19 9.65
N GLU A 621 15.06 -17.40 9.86
CA GLU A 621 14.68 -18.30 10.95
C GLU A 621 15.10 -17.75 12.31
N GLU A 622 16.32 -17.19 12.43
CA GLU A 622 16.79 -16.52 13.65
C GLU A 622 15.93 -15.29 13.98
N ILE A 623 15.61 -14.48 12.96
CA ILE A 623 14.74 -13.29 13.13
C ILE A 623 13.32 -13.71 13.55
N MET A 624 12.77 -14.75 12.92
CA MET A 624 11.45 -15.27 13.28
C MET A 624 11.44 -15.81 14.72
N GLU A 625 12.51 -16.47 15.16
CA GLU A 625 12.62 -16.95 16.53
C GLU A 625 12.69 -15.79 17.55
N VAL A 626 13.29 -14.64 17.20
CA VAL A 626 13.21 -13.42 18.02
C VAL A 626 11.76 -12.95 18.18
N MET A 627 10.95 -12.97 17.12
CA MET A 627 9.53 -12.60 17.20
C MET A 627 8.72 -13.59 18.04
N GLU A 628 8.99 -14.89 17.90
CA GLU A 628 8.38 -15.93 18.72
C GLU A 628 8.68 -15.70 20.21
N LEU A 629 9.93 -15.38 20.56
CA LEU A 629 10.34 -15.04 21.93
C LEU A 629 9.70 -13.74 22.44
N ALA A 630 9.62 -12.70 21.62
CA ALA A 630 8.97 -11.45 21.99
C ALA A 630 7.48 -11.63 22.27
N THR A 631 6.79 -12.49 21.50
CA THR A 631 5.37 -12.82 21.71
C THR A 631 5.10 -13.44 23.10
N LEU A 632 6.10 -14.11 23.69
CA LEU A 632 5.94 -14.72 25.02
C LEU A 632 5.70 -13.69 26.14
N LEU A 633 5.95 -12.39 25.91
CA LEU A 633 5.63 -11.35 26.88
C LEU A 633 4.14 -11.35 27.29
N SER A 634 3.25 -11.85 26.42
CA SER A 634 1.80 -11.96 26.71
C SER A 634 1.48 -12.94 27.84
N ILE A 635 2.39 -13.88 28.16
CA ILE A 635 2.18 -14.81 29.29
C ILE A 635 2.21 -14.04 30.63
N SER A 636 2.95 -12.92 30.70
CA SER A 636 3.03 -12.06 31.90
C SER A 636 1.66 -11.53 32.35
N THR A 637 0.66 -11.47 31.47
CA THR A 637 -0.73 -11.13 31.83
C THR A 637 -1.28 -12.08 32.89
N MET A 638 -1.03 -13.38 32.74
CA MET A 638 -1.49 -14.38 33.70
C MET A 638 -0.67 -14.34 34.99
N ASP A 639 0.65 -14.08 34.88
CA ASP A 639 1.56 -13.98 36.03
C ASP A 639 1.07 -12.89 37.01
N VAL A 640 0.87 -11.67 36.49
CA VAL A 640 0.40 -10.52 37.29
C VAL A 640 -1.06 -10.69 37.73
N GLY A 641 -1.94 -11.11 36.81
CA GLY A 641 -3.38 -11.18 37.08
C GLY A 641 -3.75 -12.20 38.16
N LEU A 642 -3.12 -13.39 38.14
CA LEU A 642 -3.41 -14.43 39.11
C LEU A 642 -2.88 -14.11 40.50
N GLU A 643 -1.72 -13.43 40.61
CA GLU A 643 -1.22 -12.98 41.91
C GLU A 643 -2.19 -11.99 42.58
N VAL A 644 -2.73 -11.04 41.80
CA VAL A 644 -3.75 -10.10 42.30
C VAL A 644 -5.02 -10.84 42.71
N LEU A 645 -5.48 -11.80 41.90
CA LEU A 645 -6.65 -12.60 42.22
C LEU A 645 -6.49 -13.35 43.55
N GLU A 646 -5.34 -14.00 43.79
CA GLU A 646 -5.05 -14.68 45.05
C GLU A 646 -5.11 -13.72 46.24
N LYS A 647 -4.52 -12.52 46.10
CA LYS A 647 -4.52 -11.50 47.15
C LYS A 647 -5.92 -11.01 47.49
N GLU A 648 -6.79 -10.83 46.50
CA GLU A 648 -8.17 -10.38 46.74
C GLU A 648 -9.05 -11.50 47.29
N LEU A 649 -8.87 -12.74 46.84
CA LEU A 649 -9.56 -13.90 47.41
C LEU A 649 -9.17 -14.15 48.86
N ALA A 650 -7.91 -13.93 49.23
CA ALA A 650 -7.44 -14.09 50.62
C ALA A 650 -8.02 -13.05 51.60
N LYS A 651 -8.64 -11.97 51.10
CA LYS A 651 -9.32 -10.96 51.92
C LYS A 651 -10.81 -11.27 52.13
N GLN A 652 -11.38 -12.16 51.32
CA GLN A 652 -12.75 -12.67 51.46
C GLN A 652 -12.76 -13.83 52.44
#